data_AF-A0A7X8HVB2-F1
#
_entry.id   AF-A0A7X8HVB2-F1
#
_cell.length_a   1.000
_cell.length_b   1.000
_cell.length_c   1.000
_cell.angle_alpha   90.00
_cell.angle_beta   90.00
_cell.angle_gamma   90.00
#
_symmetry.space_group_name_H-M   'P 1'
#
loop_
_entity.id
_entity.type
_entity.pdbx_description
1 polymer ?
#
loop_
_entity_poly.entity_id
_entity_poly.type
_entity_poly.pdbx_seq_one_letter_code
_entity_poly.pdbx_strand_id
1 'polypeptide(L)'
;MEKKQFEISGMTCAACARAVERTVNKLDGIIEADVNLASERLNVKYDENKLNIEEIIQAVENSGYGAEEYIENKKRDDKDKEIKSLRNKLIFSAIFVIPLFYISMGHMIGAPLPSFLLGHENALNFALIQLVLTVPIVIAGYKFYTVGFRTLFKASPNMDSLIALGTGAAIVYGLFAIYKIITGTPDEVIAYSMDLYFESAGVIITLILLGRYFEALAKGRTSEAIKKLMGLAPKTAIIIKEGKEIEIPIEEVKVGDIIVVKPGQKIPVDGEVVKGNTAVDESMLTGESIPVEKKVGDQVVGASINKTGSIQFKATKVGKDTVLAQIVKLVEEAQGSKAPIAKMADIISSYFVPIVLVIAFASGVLWYISGESLVFSMTMLISVLVIACPCALGLATPTAIMVGTGKGAEYGVLIKSGTALESSHKVNTIVFDKTGTITQGRPELTDIICYNDMSEDELLILAASAERASEHPLGEAIVRKAQEKNLSFLELEEFNAIPGYGIEVKIKGQDLVLGNKKLMLKRKIDINEAEEIADQLALEGKTPMYISDNNSLLGIIAVADVLKKNSITAIKKLHDMGIEVVMLTGDNKRTAQAIAKQVGIDRVIAEVLPQDKANEIKKIQDEGKKVAMVGDGINDAPALAMADVGIAIGSGTDVAMESADIVLMKSDILDVVTALKLSKSTIRNIKQNLFWAFFYNTLGIPLAAGVFYIFGGPKLNPMFAAAAMSFSSVSVVLNALRLKGFKPDYNIDKEEIINKETKKEGDIMRKKLYIEGMSCNHCVNHVNKALSGIAGVKSVNVDLDNKYALVDMEDEISDELLKNAVVDEAGYELIKIEIV
;
A
#
# COMPACT_ATOMS: atom_id res chain seq x y z
N MET A 1 -22.97 14.12 16.48
CA MET A 1 -22.81 13.08 15.44
C MET A 1 -21.42 12.54 15.57
N GLU A 2 -21.29 11.25 15.85
CA GLU A 2 -20.01 10.63 16.20
C GLU A 2 -19.70 9.45 15.28
N LYS A 3 -18.41 9.18 15.07
CA LYS A 3 -17.93 7.99 14.38
C LYS A 3 -17.15 7.13 15.36
N LYS A 4 -17.61 5.90 15.58
CA LYS A 4 -16.99 4.92 16.48
C LYS A 4 -16.66 3.63 15.73
N GLN A 5 -15.65 2.93 16.24
CA GLN A 5 -15.23 1.63 15.73
C GLN A 5 -15.42 0.57 16.82
N PHE A 6 -15.95 -0.56 16.41
CA PHE A 6 -16.15 -1.74 17.25
C PHE A 6 -15.40 -2.92 16.65
N GLU A 7 -14.80 -3.73 17.50
CA GLU A 7 -14.35 -5.07 17.14
C GLU A 7 -15.52 -6.04 17.21
N ILE A 8 -15.63 -6.90 16.21
CA ILE A 8 -16.70 -7.89 16.13
C ILE A 8 -16.10 -9.28 16.05
N SER A 9 -16.40 -10.13 17.04
CA SER A 9 -15.92 -11.50 17.11
C SER A 9 -16.96 -12.51 16.62
N GLY A 10 -16.48 -13.60 16.00
CA GLY A 10 -17.32 -14.70 15.50
C GLY A 10 -17.86 -14.50 14.07
N MET A 11 -17.47 -13.44 13.37
CA MET A 11 -17.81 -13.28 11.96
C MET A 11 -16.91 -14.15 11.09
N THR A 12 -17.54 -15.05 10.34
CA THR A 12 -16.84 -16.11 9.63
C THR A 12 -17.02 -16.09 8.11
N CYS A 13 -17.90 -15.25 7.59
CA CYS A 13 -18.15 -15.12 6.15
C CYS A 13 -18.85 -13.79 5.83
N ALA A 14 -18.98 -13.46 4.55
CA ALA A 14 -19.67 -12.26 4.08
C ALA A 14 -21.15 -12.21 4.49
N ALA A 15 -21.80 -13.37 4.69
CA ALA A 15 -23.18 -13.41 5.20
C ALA A 15 -23.25 -12.96 6.67
N CYS A 16 -22.27 -13.33 7.49
CA CYS A 16 -22.18 -12.89 8.89
C CYS A 16 -22.01 -11.37 9.00
N ALA A 17 -21.09 -10.79 8.22
CA ALA A 17 -20.89 -9.34 8.17
C ALA A 17 -22.19 -8.61 7.80
N ARG A 18 -22.91 -9.07 6.77
CA ARG A 18 -24.20 -8.50 6.36
C ARG A 18 -25.31 -8.66 7.40
N ALA A 19 -25.28 -9.72 8.22
CA ALA A 19 -26.25 -9.90 9.29
C ALA A 19 -26.03 -8.86 10.40
N VAL A 20 -24.78 -8.61 10.76
CA VAL A 20 -24.39 -7.55 11.71
C VAL A 20 -24.76 -6.17 11.13
N GLU A 21 -24.34 -5.85 9.91
CA GLU A 21 -24.68 -4.58 9.24
C GLU A 21 -26.18 -4.34 9.21
N ARG A 22 -26.99 -5.33 8.80
CA ARG A 22 -28.44 -5.19 8.74
C ARG A 22 -29.10 -5.04 10.11
N THR A 23 -28.50 -5.60 11.15
CA THR A 23 -29.03 -5.49 12.51
C THR A 23 -28.74 -4.10 13.06
N VAL A 24 -27.51 -3.60 12.89
CA VAL A 24 -27.10 -2.28 13.39
C VAL A 24 -27.77 -1.15 12.58
N ASN A 25 -27.82 -1.24 11.25
CA ASN A 25 -28.50 -0.22 10.42
C ASN A 25 -30.01 -0.08 10.66
N LYS A 26 -30.64 -1.00 11.42
CA LYS A 26 -32.06 -0.91 11.80
C LYS A 26 -32.30 -0.13 13.10
N LEU A 27 -31.26 0.17 13.86
CA LEU A 27 -31.37 0.94 15.10
C LEU A 27 -31.71 2.39 14.79
N ASP A 28 -32.65 2.97 15.53
CA ASP A 28 -32.98 4.39 15.42
C ASP A 28 -31.81 5.24 15.95
N GLY A 29 -31.31 6.19 15.15
CA GLY A 29 -30.10 6.96 15.44
C GLY A 29 -28.84 6.50 14.69
N ILE A 30 -28.85 5.36 13.98
CA ILE A 30 -27.78 4.97 13.06
C ILE A 30 -27.94 5.67 11.72
N ILE A 31 -26.86 6.32 11.26
CA ILE A 31 -26.79 6.94 9.93
C ILE A 31 -26.15 5.97 8.95
N GLU A 32 -25.07 5.32 9.39
CA GLU A 32 -24.32 4.36 8.57
C GLU A 32 -23.61 3.36 9.47
N ALA A 33 -23.75 2.08 9.17
CA ALA A 33 -22.99 0.99 9.80
C ALA A 33 -22.41 0.06 8.73
N ASP A 34 -21.09 -0.09 8.73
CA ASP A 34 -20.33 -0.84 7.74
C ASP A 34 -19.38 -1.83 8.42
N VAL A 35 -19.39 -3.09 7.97
CA VAL A 35 -18.56 -4.14 8.55
C VAL A 35 -17.45 -4.54 7.59
N ASN A 36 -16.23 -4.48 8.10
CA ASN A 36 -15.07 -5.01 7.43
C ASN A 36 -14.69 -6.38 7.98
N LEU A 37 -14.96 -7.43 7.20
CA LEU A 37 -14.69 -8.82 7.57
C LEU A 37 -13.18 -9.15 7.66
N ALA A 38 -12.32 -8.44 6.93
CA ALA A 38 -10.88 -8.73 6.95
C ALA A 38 -10.20 -8.18 8.21
N SER A 39 -10.65 -7.02 8.68
CA SER A 39 -10.18 -6.43 9.93
C SER A 39 -11.03 -6.80 11.15
N GLU A 40 -12.16 -7.46 10.96
CA GLU A 40 -13.16 -7.78 12.00
C GLU A 40 -13.62 -6.52 12.76
N ARG A 41 -13.87 -5.45 11.99
CA ARG A 41 -14.27 -4.14 12.52
C ARG A 41 -15.64 -3.74 12.00
N LEU A 42 -16.45 -3.14 12.86
CA LEU A 42 -17.68 -2.44 12.53
C LEU A 42 -17.42 -0.94 12.69
N ASN A 43 -17.60 -0.18 11.62
CA ASN A 43 -17.58 1.28 11.64
C ASN A 43 -19.02 1.77 11.78
N VAL A 44 -19.29 2.64 12.75
CA VAL A 44 -20.62 3.17 13.01
C VAL A 44 -20.59 4.69 13.02
N LYS A 45 -21.47 5.32 12.25
CA LYS A 45 -21.81 6.74 12.33
C LYS A 45 -23.20 6.88 12.93
N TYR A 46 -23.30 7.53 14.09
CA TYR A 46 -24.53 7.57 14.87
C TYR A 46 -24.78 8.94 15.52
N ASP A 47 -26.03 9.17 15.89
CA ASP A 47 -26.45 10.31 16.69
C ASP A 47 -26.38 9.94 18.18
N GLU A 48 -25.37 10.50 18.87
CA GLU A 48 -25.10 10.29 20.29
C GLU A 48 -26.26 10.71 21.21
N ASN A 49 -27.19 11.55 20.71
CA ASN A 49 -28.36 11.98 21.48
C ASN A 49 -29.51 10.95 21.45
N LYS A 50 -29.45 9.97 20.54
CA LYS A 50 -30.52 9.00 20.32
C LYS A 50 -30.15 7.56 20.64
N LEU A 51 -28.86 7.24 20.58
CA LEU A 51 -28.37 5.87 20.68
C LEU A 51 -27.05 5.86 21.44
N ASN A 52 -26.89 4.95 22.41
CA ASN A 52 -25.65 4.79 23.15
C ASN A 52 -24.80 3.61 22.64
N ILE A 53 -23.56 3.53 23.13
CA ILE A 53 -22.58 2.51 22.73
C ILE A 53 -23.02 1.12 23.18
N GLU A 54 -23.59 0.97 24.38
CA GLU A 54 -24.05 -0.33 24.90
C GLU A 54 -25.18 -0.92 24.05
N GLU A 55 -26.12 -0.11 23.55
CA GLU A 55 -27.23 -0.53 22.69
C GLU A 55 -26.73 -1.08 21.36
N ILE A 56 -25.70 -0.45 20.79
CA ILE A 56 -25.04 -0.94 19.57
C ILE A 56 -24.39 -2.32 19.83
N ILE A 57 -23.65 -2.46 20.93
CA ILE A 57 -23.02 -3.74 21.33
C ILE A 57 -24.09 -4.82 21.53
N GLN A 58 -25.16 -4.50 22.26
CA GLN A 58 -26.25 -5.44 22.57
C GLN A 58 -26.96 -5.90 21.29
N ALA A 59 -27.16 -5.01 20.31
CA ALA A 59 -27.75 -5.38 19.03
C ALA A 59 -26.88 -6.40 18.27
N VAL A 60 -25.56 -6.24 18.29
CA VAL A 60 -24.63 -7.21 17.70
C VAL A 60 -24.67 -8.55 18.46
N GLU A 61 -24.67 -8.54 19.78
CA GLU A 61 -24.79 -9.76 20.61
C GLU A 61 -26.10 -10.51 20.36
N ASN A 62 -27.20 -9.77 20.22
CA ASN A 62 -28.50 -10.34 19.90
C ASN A 62 -28.51 -11.02 18.53
N SER A 63 -27.74 -10.52 17.56
CA SER A 63 -27.53 -11.18 16.27
C SER A 63 -26.60 -12.41 16.32
N GLY A 64 -25.95 -12.65 17.46
CA GLY A 64 -25.16 -13.86 17.73
C GLY A 64 -23.64 -13.71 17.59
N TYR A 65 -23.13 -12.48 17.54
CA TYR A 65 -21.71 -12.15 17.43
C TYR A 65 -21.24 -11.38 18.68
N GLY A 66 -19.95 -11.42 19.02
CA GLY A 66 -19.44 -10.59 20.12
C GLY A 66 -19.08 -9.20 19.61
N ALA A 67 -19.26 -8.16 20.42
CA ALA A 67 -18.85 -6.80 20.09
C ALA A 67 -18.16 -6.13 21.27
N GLU A 68 -17.06 -5.43 21.01
CA GLU A 68 -16.37 -4.58 21.99
C GLU A 68 -15.86 -3.30 21.32
N GLU A 69 -15.67 -2.25 22.11
CA GLU A 69 -15.11 -1.00 21.59
C GLU A 69 -13.66 -1.20 21.15
N TYR A 70 -13.30 -0.69 19.97
CA TYR A 70 -11.96 -0.86 19.43
C TYR A 70 -10.93 -0.02 20.19
N ILE A 71 -9.93 -0.69 20.79
CA ILE A 71 -8.78 -0.04 21.46
C ILE A 71 -7.47 -0.40 20.73
N GLU A 72 -6.77 0.63 20.26
CA GLU A 72 -5.61 0.59 19.34
C GLU A 72 -4.42 -0.28 19.80
N ASN A 73 -4.25 -0.53 21.10
CA ASN A 73 -3.04 -1.16 21.67
C ASN A 73 -3.16 -2.62 22.15
N LYS A 74 -4.34 -3.27 22.06
CA LYS A 74 -4.56 -4.57 22.75
C LYS A 74 -4.39 -5.83 21.87
N LYS A 75 -4.31 -5.71 20.54
CA LYS A 75 -4.63 -6.82 19.62
C LYS A 75 -3.49 -7.71 19.07
N ARG A 76 -2.22 -7.36 19.26
CA ARG A 76 -1.14 -8.08 18.53
C ARG A 76 -0.97 -9.53 18.93
N ASP A 77 -1.21 -9.86 20.19
CA ASP A 77 -1.04 -11.23 20.69
C ASP A 77 -2.21 -12.16 20.31
N ASP A 78 -3.38 -11.63 19.95
CA ASP A 78 -4.60 -12.44 19.83
C ASP A 78 -4.77 -13.07 18.44
N LYS A 79 -4.36 -12.40 17.35
CA LYS A 79 -4.37 -12.99 15.99
C LYS A 79 -3.36 -14.12 15.83
N ASP A 80 -2.15 -13.97 16.37
CA ASP A 80 -1.14 -15.02 16.33
C ASP A 80 -1.54 -16.23 17.19
N LYS A 81 -2.26 -16.01 18.31
CA LYS A 81 -2.89 -17.08 19.10
C LYS A 81 -3.98 -17.79 18.32
N GLU A 82 -4.81 -17.07 17.58
CA GLU A 82 -5.88 -17.68 16.77
C GLU A 82 -5.31 -18.58 15.66
N ILE A 83 -4.32 -18.09 14.89
CA ILE A 83 -3.66 -18.88 13.84
C ILE A 83 -3.03 -20.14 14.44
N LYS A 84 -2.36 -20.03 15.60
CA LYS A 84 -1.81 -21.19 16.33
C LYS A 84 -2.90 -22.16 16.78
N SER A 85 -4.02 -21.65 17.29
CA SER A 85 -5.17 -22.46 17.72
C SER A 85 -5.76 -23.26 16.54
N LEU A 86 -6.00 -22.60 15.40
CA LEU A 86 -6.49 -23.24 14.18
C LEU A 86 -5.49 -24.28 13.65
N ARG A 87 -4.19 -23.97 13.65
CA ARG A 87 -3.14 -24.93 13.29
C ARG A 87 -3.18 -26.17 14.16
N ASN A 88 -3.25 -26.00 15.49
CA ASN A 88 -3.26 -27.11 16.43
C ASN A 88 -4.52 -27.96 16.27
N LYS A 89 -5.69 -27.34 16.07
CA LYS A 89 -6.95 -28.06 15.79
C LYS A 89 -6.90 -28.82 14.48
N LEU A 90 -6.31 -28.24 13.44
CA LEU A 90 -6.11 -28.88 12.15
C LEU A 90 -5.18 -30.09 12.28
N ILE A 91 -4.01 -29.94 12.92
CA ILE A 91 -3.07 -31.04 13.15
C ILE A 91 -3.75 -32.15 13.97
N PHE A 92 -4.44 -31.78 15.04
CA PHE A 92 -5.18 -32.72 15.87
C PHE A 92 -6.24 -33.47 15.06
N SER A 93 -7.04 -32.77 14.26
CA SER A 93 -8.05 -33.40 13.38
C SER A 93 -7.41 -34.29 12.31
N ALA A 94 -6.29 -33.85 11.73
CA ALA A 94 -5.56 -34.58 10.68
C ALA A 94 -5.03 -35.93 11.19
N ILE A 95 -4.55 -35.97 12.45
CA ILE A 95 -4.06 -37.20 13.10
C ILE A 95 -5.14 -38.29 13.13
N PHE A 96 -6.42 -37.92 13.30
CA PHE A 96 -7.52 -38.88 13.36
C PHE A 96 -8.21 -39.10 12.02
N VAL A 97 -8.28 -38.07 11.17
CA VAL A 97 -8.97 -38.17 9.87
C VAL A 97 -8.20 -39.05 8.89
N ILE A 98 -6.87 -39.04 8.93
CA ILE A 98 -6.05 -39.85 8.01
C ILE A 98 -6.28 -41.35 8.27
N PRO A 99 -6.19 -41.86 9.51
CA PRO A 99 -6.59 -43.22 9.83
C PRO A 99 -8.06 -43.52 9.51
N LEU A 100 -8.97 -42.59 9.83
CA LEU A 100 -10.40 -42.76 9.54
C LEU A 100 -10.66 -42.95 8.05
N PHE A 101 -10.06 -42.10 7.22
CA PHE A 101 -10.17 -42.15 5.76
C PHE A 101 -9.50 -43.41 5.19
N TYR A 102 -8.34 -43.81 5.73
CA TYR A 102 -7.66 -45.04 5.34
C TYR A 102 -8.52 -46.27 5.65
N ILE A 103 -9.15 -46.34 6.83
CA ILE A 103 -10.00 -47.47 7.22
C ILE A 103 -11.27 -47.49 6.37
N SER A 104 -11.95 -46.35 6.24
CA SER A 104 -13.22 -46.26 5.52
C SER A 104 -13.08 -46.47 4.02
N MET A 105 -12.03 -45.95 3.37
CA MET A 105 -11.90 -45.97 1.90
C MET A 105 -10.65 -46.67 1.36
N GLY A 106 -9.61 -46.92 2.18
CA GLY A 106 -8.34 -47.47 1.70
C GLY A 106 -8.46 -48.88 1.13
N HIS A 107 -9.37 -49.69 1.66
CA HIS A 107 -9.62 -51.05 1.17
C HIS A 107 -10.25 -51.08 -0.22
N MET A 108 -10.96 -50.03 -0.62
CA MET A 108 -11.52 -49.89 -1.97
C MET A 108 -10.44 -49.71 -3.04
N ILE A 109 -9.23 -49.28 -2.65
CA ILE A 109 -8.07 -49.06 -3.52
C ILE A 109 -7.03 -50.21 -3.35
N GLY A 110 -7.38 -51.27 -2.63
CA GLY A 110 -6.52 -52.44 -2.41
C GLY A 110 -5.48 -52.27 -1.29
N ALA A 111 -5.62 -51.27 -0.42
CA ALA A 111 -4.75 -51.12 0.74
C ALA A 111 -5.06 -52.21 1.80
N PRO A 112 -4.03 -52.79 2.47
CA PRO A 112 -4.22 -53.88 3.41
C PRO A 112 -4.88 -53.39 4.70
N LEU A 113 -6.06 -53.95 5.02
CA LEU A 113 -6.67 -53.78 6.34
C LEU A 113 -6.26 -54.91 7.28
N PRO A 114 -6.14 -54.64 8.59
CA PRO A 114 -6.01 -55.69 9.59
C PRO A 114 -7.16 -56.70 9.55
N SER A 115 -6.88 -57.97 9.83
CA SER A 115 -7.87 -59.06 9.78
C SER A 115 -9.06 -58.87 10.74
N PHE A 116 -8.88 -58.14 11.85
CA PHE A 116 -9.96 -57.82 12.80
C PHE A 116 -10.93 -56.71 12.31
N LEU A 117 -10.65 -56.09 11.17
CA LEU A 117 -11.49 -55.11 10.49
C LEU A 117 -12.11 -55.63 9.20
N LEU A 118 -11.68 -56.81 8.75
CA LEU A 118 -12.10 -57.43 7.50
C LEU A 118 -13.19 -58.48 7.75
N GLY A 119 -14.17 -58.53 6.85
CA GLY A 119 -15.26 -59.51 6.86
C GLY A 119 -16.51 -59.06 7.62
N HIS A 120 -17.66 -59.61 7.24
CA HIS A 120 -18.97 -59.25 7.79
C HIS A 120 -19.10 -59.52 9.29
N GLU A 121 -18.37 -60.51 9.81
CA GLU A 121 -18.32 -60.82 11.25
C GLU A 121 -17.67 -59.69 12.08
N ASN A 122 -16.84 -58.86 11.46
CA ASN A 122 -16.15 -57.74 12.09
C ASN A 122 -16.79 -56.36 11.79
N ALA A 123 -17.98 -56.34 11.17
CA ALA A 123 -18.68 -55.11 10.79
C ALA A 123 -18.89 -54.14 11.97
N LEU A 124 -19.14 -54.68 13.17
CA LEU A 124 -19.29 -53.87 14.39
C LEU A 124 -17.97 -53.21 14.80
N ASN A 125 -16.85 -53.94 14.76
CA ASN A 125 -15.52 -53.41 15.08
C ASN A 125 -15.14 -52.31 14.07
N PHE A 126 -15.43 -52.54 12.79
CA PHE A 126 -15.24 -51.56 11.74
C PHE A 126 -16.00 -50.25 12.00
N ALA A 127 -17.29 -50.34 12.35
CA ALA A 127 -18.11 -49.17 12.62
C ALA A 127 -17.71 -48.43 13.92
N LEU A 128 -17.39 -49.17 14.99
CA LEU A 128 -16.99 -48.57 16.27
C LEU A 128 -15.65 -47.84 16.17
N ILE A 129 -14.67 -48.38 15.44
CA ILE A 129 -13.38 -47.72 15.26
C ILE A 129 -13.54 -46.42 14.47
N GLN A 130 -14.39 -46.40 13.43
CA GLN A 130 -14.69 -45.16 12.72
C GLN A 130 -15.34 -44.11 13.62
N LEU A 131 -16.28 -44.51 14.48
CA LEU A 131 -16.90 -43.61 15.46
C LEU A 131 -15.86 -43.05 16.44
N VAL A 132 -15.00 -43.91 17.01
CA VAL A 132 -13.94 -43.50 17.95
C VAL A 132 -12.97 -42.51 17.32
N LEU A 133 -12.60 -42.71 16.05
CA LEU A 133 -11.74 -41.77 15.31
C LEU A 133 -12.45 -40.46 14.96
N THR A 134 -13.77 -40.50 14.77
CA THR A 134 -14.57 -39.31 14.43
C THR A 134 -14.79 -38.38 15.61
N VAL A 135 -14.94 -38.92 16.83
CA VAL A 135 -15.22 -38.12 18.04
C VAL A 135 -14.17 -37.02 18.30
N PRO A 136 -12.85 -37.27 18.30
CA PRO A 136 -11.83 -36.22 18.45
C PRO A 136 -11.91 -35.12 17.39
N ILE A 137 -12.25 -35.47 16.15
CA ILE A 137 -12.40 -34.50 15.04
C ILE A 137 -13.59 -33.58 15.31
N VAL A 138 -14.71 -34.15 15.77
CA VAL A 138 -15.91 -33.38 16.18
C VAL A 138 -15.61 -32.44 17.34
N ILE A 139 -14.80 -32.88 18.31
CA ILE A 139 -14.35 -32.03 19.43
C ILE A 139 -13.50 -30.87 18.91
N ALA A 140 -12.55 -31.09 18.00
CA ALA A 140 -11.78 -30.01 17.39
C ALA A 140 -12.67 -29.01 16.62
N GLY A 141 -13.73 -29.52 15.98
CA GLY A 141 -14.74 -28.77 15.25
C GLY A 141 -15.92 -28.25 16.07
N TYR A 142 -15.89 -28.30 17.42
CA TYR A 142 -17.07 -28.00 18.26
C TYR A 142 -17.75 -26.65 17.95
N LYS A 143 -16.95 -25.65 17.55
CA LYS A 143 -17.45 -24.30 17.21
C LYS A 143 -18.44 -24.33 16.05
N PHE A 144 -18.29 -25.24 15.08
CA PHE A 144 -19.23 -25.38 13.97
C PHE A 144 -20.63 -25.71 14.48
N TYR A 145 -20.73 -26.59 15.48
CA TYR A 145 -22.01 -26.96 16.08
C TYR A 145 -22.58 -25.87 16.99
N THR A 146 -21.78 -25.30 17.88
CA THR A 146 -22.27 -24.29 18.83
C THR A 146 -22.71 -23.00 18.14
N VAL A 147 -21.95 -22.53 17.14
CA VAL A 147 -22.31 -21.36 16.32
C VAL A 147 -23.40 -21.72 15.32
N GLY A 148 -23.26 -22.85 14.64
CA GLY A 148 -24.16 -23.26 13.56
C GLY A 148 -25.60 -23.47 14.02
N PHE A 149 -25.82 -24.22 15.11
CA PHE A 149 -27.16 -24.41 15.65
C PHE A 149 -27.74 -23.13 16.25
N ARG A 150 -26.93 -22.35 16.99
CA ARG A 150 -27.38 -21.06 17.55
C ARG A 150 -27.90 -20.11 16.47
N THR A 151 -27.16 -19.96 15.37
CA THR A 151 -27.52 -19.07 14.25
C THR A 151 -28.71 -19.59 13.45
N LEU A 152 -28.84 -20.91 13.30
CA LEU A 152 -30.00 -21.56 12.70
C LEU A 152 -31.28 -21.26 13.50
N PHE A 153 -31.27 -21.44 14.83
CA PHE A 153 -32.42 -21.16 15.68
C PHE A 153 -32.79 -19.66 15.73
N LYS A 154 -31.83 -18.77 15.50
CA LYS A 154 -32.05 -17.31 15.35
C LYS A 154 -32.53 -16.91 13.95
N ALA A 155 -32.87 -17.87 13.07
CA ALA A 155 -33.31 -17.64 11.69
C ALA A 155 -32.29 -16.85 10.84
N SER A 156 -31.00 -16.94 11.17
CA SER A 156 -29.90 -16.35 10.40
C SER A 156 -28.85 -17.42 10.04
N PRO A 157 -29.23 -18.48 9.29
CA PRO A 157 -28.34 -19.59 8.99
C PRO A 157 -27.10 -19.12 8.21
N ASN A 158 -25.95 -19.69 8.55
CA ASN A 158 -24.67 -19.40 7.92
C ASN A 158 -23.95 -20.70 7.49
N MET A 159 -22.70 -20.59 7.04
CA MET A 159 -21.90 -21.76 6.64
C MET A 159 -21.74 -22.76 7.80
N ASP A 160 -21.51 -22.27 9.02
CA ASP A 160 -21.38 -23.13 10.20
C ASP A 160 -22.70 -23.88 10.49
N SER A 161 -23.86 -23.28 10.21
CA SER A 161 -25.17 -23.95 10.28
C SER A 161 -25.30 -25.12 9.30
N LEU A 162 -24.85 -24.94 8.05
CA LEU A 162 -24.89 -25.99 7.03
C LEU A 162 -23.94 -27.14 7.39
N ILE A 163 -22.75 -26.82 7.89
CA ILE A 163 -21.77 -27.81 8.34
C ILE A 163 -22.36 -28.59 9.51
N ALA A 164 -22.86 -27.91 10.55
CA ALA A 164 -23.44 -28.54 11.72
C ALA A 164 -24.60 -29.48 11.37
N LEU A 165 -25.46 -29.07 10.43
CA LEU A 165 -26.58 -29.89 9.97
C LEU A 165 -26.11 -31.10 9.15
N GLY A 166 -25.19 -30.90 8.20
CA GLY A 166 -24.68 -31.96 7.34
C GLY A 166 -23.85 -33.00 8.10
N THR A 167 -22.84 -32.56 8.86
CA THR A 167 -21.99 -33.47 9.63
C THR A 167 -22.74 -34.06 10.83
N GLY A 168 -23.66 -33.29 11.43
CA GLY A 168 -24.55 -33.80 12.47
C GLY A 168 -25.47 -34.90 11.95
N ALA A 169 -26.11 -34.72 10.79
CA ALA A 169 -26.94 -35.75 10.17
C ALA A 169 -26.15 -37.02 9.83
N ALA A 170 -24.93 -36.87 9.28
CA ALA A 170 -24.04 -38.00 8.99
C ALA A 170 -23.68 -38.79 10.26
N ILE A 171 -23.38 -38.11 11.37
CA ILE A 171 -23.08 -38.76 12.66
C ILE A 171 -24.32 -39.47 13.21
N VAL A 172 -25.49 -38.83 13.19
CA VAL A 172 -26.74 -39.43 13.67
C VAL A 172 -27.10 -40.67 12.84
N TYR A 173 -26.94 -40.59 11.51
CA TYR A 173 -27.14 -41.74 10.64
C TYR A 173 -26.11 -42.85 10.90
N GLY A 174 -24.84 -42.53 11.08
CA GLY A 174 -23.82 -43.52 11.42
C GLY A 174 -24.10 -44.23 12.75
N LEU A 175 -24.63 -43.52 13.75
CA LEU A 175 -25.09 -44.14 15.01
C LEU A 175 -26.30 -45.06 14.80
N PHE A 176 -27.24 -44.67 13.93
CA PHE A 176 -28.35 -45.53 13.53
C PHE A 176 -27.88 -46.77 12.76
N ALA A 177 -26.91 -46.63 11.87
CA ALA A 177 -26.29 -47.74 11.16
C ALA A 177 -25.59 -48.71 12.12
N ILE A 178 -24.87 -48.22 13.14
CA ILE A 178 -24.33 -49.06 14.22
C ILE A 178 -25.44 -49.84 14.94
N TYR A 179 -26.54 -49.18 15.30
CA TYR A 179 -27.68 -49.85 15.93
C TYR A 179 -28.27 -50.97 15.05
N LYS A 180 -28.37 -50.73 13.74
CA LYS A 180 -28.81 -51.73 12.76
C LYS A 180 -27.81 -52.85 12.54
N ILE A 181 -26.52 -52.59 12.61
CA ILE A 181 -25.48 -53.64 12.57
C ILE A 181 -25.58 -54.56 13.80
N ILE A 182 -25.98 -54.03 14.96
CA ILE A 182 -26.13 -54.82 16.19
C ILE A 182 -27.43 -55.67 16.18
N THR A 183 -28.51 -55.12 15.65
CA THR A 183 -29.88 -55.70 15.80
C THR A 183 -30.46 -56.28 14.51
N GLY A 184 -29.84 -56.02 13.38
CA GLY A 184 -30.34 -56.36 12.05
C GLY A 184 -29.98 -57.75 11.57
N THR A 185 -30.61 -58.14 10.47
CA THR A 185 -30.33 -59.38 9.73
C THR A 185 -28.98 -59.33 9.01
N PRO A 186 -28.37 -60.48 8.62
CA PRO A 186 -27.09 -60.51 7.92
C PRO A 186 -27.01 -59.61 6.67
N ASP A 187 -28.10 -59.53 5.90
CA ASP A 187 -28.15 -58.66 4.71
C ASP A 187 -28.20 -57.17 5.07
N GLU A 188 -28.90 -56.80 6.15
CA GLU A 188 -28.88 -55.44 6.70
C GLU A 188 -27.49 -55.09 7.24
N VAL A 189 -26.81 -56.01 7.92
CA VAL A 189 -25.44 -55.80 8.44
C VAL A 189 -24.48 -55.45 7.31
N ILE A 190 -24.56 -56.16 6.18
CA ILE A 190 -23.74 -55.90 5.00
C ILE A 190 -24.05 -54.51 4.43
N ALA A 191 -25.33 -54.19 4.22
CA ALA A 191 -25.74 -52.92 3.65
C ALA A 191 -25.30 -51.72 4.53
N TYR A 192 -25.58 -51.75 5.83
CA TYR A 192 -25.26 -50.64 6.73
C TYR A 192 -23.77 -50.55 7.09
N SER A 193 -23.00 -51.64 6.97
CA SER A 193 -21.54 -51.61 7.20
C SER A 193 -20.78 -50.85 6.11
N MET A 194 -21.35 -50.75 4.91
CA MET A 194 -20.75 -50.01 3.79
C MET A 194 -21.12 -48.52 3.79
N ASP A 195 -22.26 -48.16 4.39
CA ASP A 195 -22.78 -46.79 4.44
C ASP A 195 -22.76 -46.25 5.88
N LEU A 196 -21.59 -45.91 6.42
CA LEU A 196 -21.47 -45.36 7.79
C LEU A 196 -21.35 -43.83 7.84
N TYR A 197 -20.83 -43.19 6.79
CA TYR A 197 -20.65 -41.74 6.62
C TYR A 197 -19.85 -40.99 7.71
N PHE A 198 -19.23 -41.71 8.64
CA PHE A 198 -18.34 -41.13 9.66
C PHE A 198 -17.12 -40.46 9.03
N GLU A 199 -16.55 -41.06 7.96
CA GLU A 199 -15.46 -40.45 7.19
C GLU A 199 -15.88 -39.14 6.53
N SER A 200 -17.10 -39.08 6.00
CA SER A 200 -17.64 -37.88 5.38
C SER A 200 -17.73 -36.73 6.40
N ALA A 201 -18.25 -36.99 7.60
CA ALA A 201 -18.30 -36.00 8.67
C ALA A 201 -16.89 -35.54 9.10
N GLY A 202 -15.97 -36.48 9.33
CA GLY A 202 -14.61 -36.17 9.78
C GLY A 202 -13.78 -35.40 8.75
N VAL A 203 -13.85 -35.79 7.47
CA VAL A 203 -13.10 -35.12 6.40
C VAL A 203 -13.66 -33.72 6.13
N ILE A 204 -14.99 -33.54 6.09
CA ILE A 204 -15.60 -32.22 5.90
C ILE A 204 -15.11 -31.25 6.99
N ILE A 205 -15.20 -31.63 8.26
CA ILE A 205 -14.73 -30.79 9.38
C ILE A 205 -13.26 -30.44 9.23
N THR A 206 -12.40 -31.42 8.92
CA THR A 206 -10.96 -31.20 8.78
C THR A 206 -10.63 -30.29 7.61
N LEU A 207 -11.25 -30.48 6.44
CA LEU A 207 -11.02 -29.66 5.25
C LEU A 207 -11.49 -28.23 5.43
N ILE A 208 -12.55 -28.00 6.21
CA ILE A 208 -13.01 -26.66 6.55
C ILE A 208 -12.07 -26.01 7.56
N LEU A 209 -11.58 -26.75 8.56
CA LEU A 209 -10.52 -26.26 9.45
C LEU A 209 -9.25 -25.88 8.66
N LEU A 210 -8.91 -26.65 7.63
CA LEU A 210 -7.81 -26.34 6.71
C LEU A 210 -8.09 -25.03 5.95
N GLY A 211 -9.29 -24.87 5.40
CA GLY A 211 -9.72 -23.65 4.72
C GLY A 211 -9.67 -22.42 5.64
N ARG A 212 -10.18 -22.54 6.87
CA ARG A 212 -10.12 -21.52 7.93
C ARG A 212 -8.69 -21.16 8.30
N TYR A 213 -7.82 -22.16 8.42
CA TYR A 213 -6.41 -21.96 8.71
C TYR A 213 -5.71 -21.21 7.57
N PHE A 214 -5.95 -21.59 6.31
CA PHE A 214 -5.41 -20.86 5.16
C PHE A 214 -5.96 -19.44 5.06
N GLU A 215 -7.25 -19.23 5.34
CA GLU A 215 -7.84 -17.90 5.44
C GLU A 215 -7.18 -17.05 6.53
N ALA A 216 -6.99 -17.59 7.73
CA ALA A 216 -6.37 -16.87 8.84
C ALA A 216 -4.89 -16.54 8.56
N LEU A 217 -4.13 -17.50 8.02
CA LEU A 217 -2.76 -17.29 7.55
C LEU A 217 -2.68 -16.21 6.47
N ALA A 218 -3.61 -16.24 5.52
CA ALA A 218 -3.68 -15.28 4.44
C ALA A 218 -3.95 -13.87 4.96
N LYS A 219 -4.96 -13.68 5.82
CA LYS A 219 -5.27 -12.41 6.48
C LYS A 219 -4.07 -11.91 7.30
N GLY A 220 -3.36 -12.81 8.00
CA GLY A 220 -2.16 -12.45 8.76
C GLY A 220 -1.03 -11.90 7.86
N ARG A 221 -0.81 -12.49 6.68
CA ARG A 221 0.21 -12.05 5.71
C ARG A 221 -0.11 -10.72 5.02
N THR A 222 -1.39 -10.32 4.96
CA THR A 222 -1.79 -9.01 4.42
C THR A 222 -1.65 -7.89 5.45
N SER A 223 -1.74 -8.17 6.75
CA SER A 223 -1.39 -7.24 7.84
C SER A 223 0.11 -6.96 8.00
N GLU A 224 0.96 -7.69 7.29
CA GLU A 224 2.42 -7.63 7.45
C GLU A 224 3.02 -6.28 7.03
N ALA A 225 2.46 -5.62 6.01
CA ALA A 225 2.96 -4.32 5.54
C ALA A 225 2.84 -3.24 6.63
N ILE A 226 1.68 -3.16 7.29
CA ILE A 226 1.50 -2.30 8.47
C ILE A 226 2.44 -2.72 9.60
N LYS A 227 2.59 -4.03 9.84
CA LYS A 227 3.49 -4.54 10.88
C LYS A 227 4.93 -4.08 10.67
N LYS A 228 5.39 -4.05 9.42
CA LYS A 228 6.71 -3.49 9.06
C LYS A 228 6.78 -2.01 9.40
N LEU A 229 5.81 -1.20 8.94
CA LEU A 229 5.75 0.25 9.23
C LEU A 229 5.78 0.55 10.73
N MET A 230 4.93 -0.10 11.52
CA MET A 230 4.90 0.08 12.98
C MET A 230 6.16 -0.46 13.68
N GLY A 231 6.81 -1.48 13.13
CA GLY A 231 8.08 -1.99 13.64
C GLY A 231 9.27 -1.07 13.36
N LEU A 232 9.06 0.02 12.61
CA LEU A 232 10.11 0.98 12.34
C LEU A 232 10.38 1.90 13.54
N ALA A 233 9.36 2.29 14.31
CA ALA A 233 9.57 3.12 15.49
C ALA A 233 10.34 2.37 16.59
N PRO A 234 11.37 2.98 17.21
CA PRO A 234 12.03 2.41 18.38
C PRO A 234 11.09 2.42 19.59
N LYS A 235 11.34 1.52 20.55
CA LYS A 235 10.53 1.42 21.79
C LYS A 235 11.01 2.36 22.90
N THR A 236 12.23 2.86 22.78
CA THR A 236 12.87 3.73 23.76
C THR A 236 13.45 4.97 23.07
N ALA A 237 13.60 6.04 23.83
CA ALA A 237 14.23 7.28 23.41
C ALA A 237 15.23 7.74 24.48
N ILE A 238 16.31 8.40 24.05
CA ILE A 238 17.30 8.98 24.96
C ILE A 238 17.01 10.48 25.07
N ILE A 239 16.57 10.94 26.23
CA ILE A 239 16.30 12.35 26.51
C ILE A 239 17.44 12.98 27.33
N ILE A 240 17.61 14.30 27.22
CA ILE A 240 18.46 15.08 28.11
C ILE A 240 17.60 15.68 29.22
N LYS A 241 17.83 15.25 30.46
CA LYS A 241 17.19 15.81 31.65
C LYS A 241 18.26 16.20 32.66
N GLU A 242 18.23 17.45 33.12
CA GLU A 242 19.25 18.02 34.04
C GLU A 242 20.70 17.83 33.55
N GLY A 243 20.92 17.90 32.23
CA GLY A 243 22.24 17.73 31.62
C GLY A 243 22.76 16.30 31.52
N LYS A 244 21.94 15.29 31.85
CA LYS A 244 22.28 13.86 31.72
C LYS A 244 21.40 13.16 30.68
N GLU A 245 21.99 12.21 29.95
CA GLU A 245 21.27 11.31 29.05
C GLU A 245 20.52 10.24 29.86
N ILE A 246 19.20 10.13 29.67
CA ILE A 246 18.35 9.11 30.30
C ILE A 246 17.55 8.40 29.20
N GLU A 247 17.59 7.07 29.20
CA GLU A 247 16.75 6.25 28.32
C GLU A 247 15.38 6.04 28.96
N ILE A 248 14.32 6.41 28.24
CA ILE A 248 12.93 6.27 28.66
C ILE A 248 12.10 5.52 27.60
N PRO A 249 10.99 4.87 27.98
CA PRO A 249 10.01 4.35 27.02
C PRO A 249 9.48 5.48 26.11
N ILE A 250 9.21 5.16 24.85
CA ILE A 250 8.74 6.15 23.86
C ILE A 250 7.39 6.77 24.26
N GLU A 251 6.58 6.04 25.02
CA GLU A 251 5.28 6.48 25.54
C GLU A 251 5.40 7.58 26.61
N GLU A 252 6.58 7.73 27.24
CA GLU A 252 6.83 8.75 28.26
C GLU A 252 7.40 10.05 27.68
N VAL A 253 7.79 10.06 26.40
CA VAL A 253 8.35 11.23 25.71
C VAL A 253 7.28 12.31 25.54
N LYS A 254 7.61 13.55 25.88
CA LYS A 254 6.72 14.70 25.77
C LYS A 254 7.19 15.71 24.74
N VAL A 255 6.23 16.47 24.20
CA VAL A 255 6.54 17.63 23.34
C VAL A 255 7.44 18.59 24.11
N GLY A 256 8.53 19.01 23.48
CA GLY A 256 9.54 19.88 24.06
C GLY A 256 10.74 19.17 24.70
N ASP A 257 10.69 17.85 24.89
CA ASP A 257 11.86 17.09 25.34
C ASP A 257 13.01 17.18 24.33
N ILE A 258 14.24 17.30 24.82
CA ILE A 258 15.44 17.28 23.99
C ILE A 258 15.94 15.84 23.89
N ILE A 259 15.92 15.29 22.69
CA ILE A 259 16.25 13.90 22.40
C ILE A 259 17.62 13.83 21.72
N VAL A 260 18.44 12.87 22.13
CA VAL A 260 19.74 12.58 21.54
C VAL A 260 19.62 11.37 20.62
N VAL A 261 20.07 11.51 19.37
CA VAL A 261 20.12 10.41 18.40
C VAL A 261 21.56 10.26 17.92
N LYS A 262 22.14 9.08 18.17
CA LYS A 262 23.51 8.74 17.77
C LYS A 262 23.54 8.23 16.32
N PRO A 263 24.69 8.24 15.63
CA PRO A 263 24.82 7.65 14.30
C PRO A 263 24.36 6.18 14.28
N GLY A 264 23.63 5.81 13.24
CA GLY A 264 23.01 4.49 13.08
C GLY A 264 21.70 4.26 13.85
N GLN A 265 21.31 5.16 14.76
CA GLN A 265 20.06 5.03 15.51
C GLN A 265 18.86 5.56 14.72
N LYS A 266 17.68 5.05 15.06
CA LYS A 266 16.42 5.56 14.53
C LYS A 266 15.96 6.77 15.32
N ILE A 267 15.38 7.74 14.63
CA ILE A 267 14.75 8.89 15.25
C ILE A 267 13.45 8.41 15.91
N PRO A 268 13.23 8.62 17.23
CA PRO A 268 12.09 8.04 17.92
C PRO A 268 10.76 8.75 17.63
N VAL A 269 10.77 10.08 17.58
CA VAL A 269 9.58 10.94 17.40
C VAL A 269 9.91 12.09 16.46
N ASP A 270 8.91 12.84 16.02
CA ASP A 270 9.13 13.98 15.13
C ASP A 270 9.64 15.19 15.93
N GLY A 271 10.48 16.01 15.29
CA GLY A 271 11.02 17.18 15.95
C GLY A 271 11.92 18.05 15.10
N GLU A 272 12.56 19.02 15.74
CA GLU A 272 13.42 20.02 15.09
C GLU A 272 14.85 19.94 15.64
N VAL A 273 15.85 19.89 14.77
CA VAL A 273 17.26 19.78 15.17
C VAL A 273 17.69 21.07 15.89
N VAL A 274 18.11 20.95 17.14
CA VAL A 274 18.63 22.08 17.93
C VAL A 274 20.16 22.11 17.98
N LYS A 275 20.81 20.96 17.76
CA LYS A 275 22.27 20.85 17.79
C LYS A 275 22.78 19.70 16.92
N GLY A 276 23.88 19.95 16.21
CA GLY A 276 24.54 18.96 15.35
C GLY A 276 24.08 19.05 13.89
N ASN A 277 24.73 18.24 13.06
CA ASN A 277 24.43 18.05 11.64
C ASN A 277 24.55 16.57 11.31
N THR A 278 23.72 16.08 10.41
CA THR A 278 23.75 14.67 10.00
C THR A 278 23.10 14.47 8.64
N ALA A 279 23.30 13.30 8.05
CA ALA A 279 22.47 12.80 6.96
C ALA A 279 21.42 11.83 7.53
N VAL A 280 20.16 12.05 7.17
CA VAL A 280 19.02 11.25 7.60
C VAL A 280 18.46 10.47 6.42
N ASP A 281 18.35 9.15 6.58
CA ASP A 281 17.73 8.26 5.61
C ASP A 281 16.23 8.17 5.89
N GLU A 282 15.46 8.84 5.04
CA GLU A 282 14.00 8.89 5.07
C GLU A 282 13.37 7.90 4.07
N SER A 283 14.16 6.98 3.49
CA SER A 283 13.74 6.06 2.41
C SER A 283 12.54 5.20 2.74
N MET A 284 12.24 4.96 4.01
CA MET A 284 11.07 4.17 4.42
C MET A 284 9.75 4.94 4.38
N LEU A 285 9.82 6.27 4.50
CA LEU A 285 8.66 7.16 4.49
C LEU A 285 8.49 7.80 3.13
N THR A 286 9.60 8.26 2.56
CA THR A 286 9.62 8.86 1.23
C THR A 286 9.73 7.77 0.19
N GLY A 287 10.61 6.78 0.32
CA GLY A 287 10.94 5.85 -0.78
C GLY A 287 12.18 6.27 -1.55
N GLU A 288 12.82 7.39 -1.16
CA GLU A 288 14.07 7.86 -1.76
C GLU A 288 15.27 7.25 -1.06
N SER A 289 16.15 6.58 -1.81
CA SER A 289 17.33 5.89 -1.24
C SER A 289 18.47 6.84 -0.84
N ILE A 290 18.41 8.11 -1.22
CA ILE A 290 19.46 9.10 -0.96
C ILE A 290 19.18 9.78 0.39
N PRO A 291 20.10 9.71 1.37
CA PRO A 291 19.95 10.42 2.63
C PRO A 291 19.87 11.95 2.45
N VAL A 292 18.99 12.59 3.21
CA VAL A 292 18.80 14.04 3.21
C VAL A 292 19.67 14.68 4.30
N GLU A 293 20.41 15.73 3.96
CA GLU A 293 21.17 16.49 4.96
C GLU A 293 20.24 17.26 5.90
N LYS A 294 20.55 17.22 7.20
CA LYS A 294 19.83 17.95 8.25
C LYS A 294 20.81 18.76 9.09
N LYS A 295 20.47 20.02 9.31
CA LYS A 295 21.20 21.04 10.07
C LYS A 295 20.29 21.61 11.16
N VAL A 296 20.84 22.46 12.02
CA VAL A 296 20.06 23.14 13.07
C VAL A 296 18.92 23.95 12.44
N GLY A 297 17.71 23.77 12.96
CA GLY A 297 16.46 24.33 12.43
C GLY A 297 15.69 23.38 11.50
N ASP A 298 16.32 22.33 10.98
CA ASP A 298 15.64 21.39 10.10
C ASP A 298 14.74 20.42 10.87
N GLN A 299 13.62 20.04 10.24
CA GLN A 299 12.71 19.03 10.77
C GLN A 299 13.24 17.62 10.53
N VAL A 300 13.08 16.77 11.54
CA VAL A 300 13.34 15.33 11.50
C VAL A 300 12.07 14.56 11.80
N VAL A 301 11.89 13.45 11.07
CA VAL A 301 10.70 12.61 11.16
C VAL A 301 11.02 11.31 11.88
N GLY A 302 10.14 10.88 12.77
CA GLY A 302 10.23 9.63 13.49
C GLY A 302 10.35 8.43 12.56
N ALA A 303 11.05 7.40 13.04
CA ALA A 303 11.41 6.17 12.35
C ALA A 303 12.41 6.29 11.17
N SER A 304 12.85 7.49 10.81
CA SER A 304 13.99 7.67 9.92
C SER A 304 15.31 7.23 10.58
N ILE A 305 16.34 6.96 9.77
CA ILE A 305 17.63 6.46 10.27
C ILE A 305 18.66 7.58 10.20
N ASN A 306 19.23 7.92 11.34
CA ASN A 306 20.37 8.82 11.44
C ASN A 306 21.64 8.11 10.94
N LYS A 307 22.37 8.64 9.95
CA LYS A 307 23.52 7.93 9.34
C LYS A 307 24.86 8.33 9.94
N THR A 308 25.26 9.59 9.82
CA THR A 308 26.68 10.00 9.97
C THR A 308 26.97 10.78 11.24
N GLY A 309 26.10 11.72 11.63
CA GLY A 309 26.32 12.63 12.76
C GLY A 309 25.46 12.31 13.99
N SER A 310 25.84 12.84 15.15
CA SER A 310 24.98 12.83 16.34
C SER A 310 24.19 14.13 16.38
N ILE A 311 22.88 14.04 16.58
CA ILE A 311 22.00 15.21 16.66
C ILE A 311 21.28 15.26 17.99
N GLN A 312 21.01 16.48 18.45
CA GLN A 312 20.02 16.74 19.47
C GLN A 312 18.86 17.47 18.81
N PHE A 313 17.65 17.01 19.05
CA PHE A 313 16.46 17.61 18.48
C PHE A 313 15.38 17.78 19.55
N LYS A 314 14.54 18.80 19.39
CA LYS A 314 13.41 19.08 20.27
C LYS A 314 12.18 18.37 19.71
N ALA A 315 11.53 17.52 20.52
CA ALA A 315 10.31 16.83 20.13
C ALA A 315 9.18 17.83 19.82
N THR A 316 8.57 17.73 18.63
CA THR A 316 7.44 18.57 18.21
C THR A 316 6.14 17.78 18.18
N LYS A 317 6.17 16.52 17.72
CA LYS A 317 5.01 15.61 17.72
C LYS A 317 5.38 14.26 18.32
N VAL A 318 4.52 13.71 19.19
CA VAL A 318 4.75 12.45 19.91
C VAL A 318 3.50 11.56 19.86
N GLY A 319 3.66 10.26 20.06
CA GLY A 319 2.54 9.31 20.09
C GLY A 319 1.71 9.34 18.79
N LYS A 320 0.40 9.57 18.92
CA LYS A 320 -0.57 9.56 17.82
C LYS A 320 -0.38 10.71 16.83
N ASP A 321 0.31 11.77 17.23
CA ASP A 321 0.49 12.97 16.42
C ASP A 321 1.71 12.86 15.50
N THR A 322 2.54 11.81 15.65
CA THR A 322 3.68 11.58 14.76
C THR A 322 3.24 11.26 13.33
N VAL A 323 4.05 11.64 12.34
CA VAL A 323 3.82 11.34 10.92
C VAL A 323 3.62 9.83 10.70
N LEU A 324 4.43 8.99 11.35
CA LEU A 324 4.28 7.53 11.24
C LEU A 324 2.94 7.04 11.81
N ALA A 325 2.51 7.55 12.96
CA ALA A 325 1.22 7.17 13.55
C ALA A 325 0.06 7.60 12.65
N GLN A 326 0.14 8.78 12.05
CA GLN A 326 -0.84 9.24 11.08
C GLN A 326 -0.85 8.38 9.81
N ILE A 327 0.31 7.99 9.27
CA ILE A 327 0.40 7.04 8.16
C ILE A 327 -0.30 5.72 8.51
N VAL A 328 -0.02 5.17 9.69
CA VAL A 328 -0.64 3.91 10.15
C VAL A 328 -2.16 4.09 10.25
N LYS A 329 -2.63 5.17 10.85
CA LYS A 329 -4.06 5.50 10.96
C LYS A 329 -4.74 5.58 9.59
N LEU A 330 -4.15 6.31 8.63
CA LEU A 330 -4.70 6.45 7.29
C LEU A 330 -4.77 5.10 6.55
N VAL A 331 -3.72 4.27 6.66
CA VAL A 331 -3.72 2.93 6.07
C VAL A 331 -4.77 2.02 6.73
N GLU A 332 -4.94 2.10 8.05
CA GLU A 332 -6.00 1.35 8.76
C GLU A 332 -7.41 1.82 8.39
N GLU A 333 -7.64 3.12 8.27
CA GLU A 333 -8.92 3.68 7.81
C GLU A 333 -9.25 3.21 6.39
N ALA A 334 -8.25 3.22 5.51
CA ALA A 334 -8.40 2.75 4.14
C ALA A 334 -8.78 1.28 4.07
N GLN A 335 -8.11 0.45 4.87
CA GLN A 335 -8.40 -0.97 4.99
C GLN A 335 -9.78 -1.23 5.57
N GLY A 336 -10.24 -0.40 6.51
CA GLY A 336 -11.53 -0.49 7.16
C GLY A 336 -12.71 -0.04 6.29
N SER A 337 -12.48 0.81 5.29
CA SER A 337 -13.52 1.37 4.43
C SER A 337 -13.95 0.40 3.29
N LYS A 338 -15.26 0.37 2.99
CA LYS A 338 -15.83 -0.48 1.94
C LYS A 338 -15.87 0.24 0.59
N ALA A 339 -15.07 -0.25 -0.37
CA ALA A 339 -15.09 0.25 -1.74
C ALA A 339 -16.41 -0.10 -2.47
N PRO A 340 -16.91 0.71 -3.42
CA PRO A 340 -18.10 0.41 -4.21
C PRO A 340 -18.04 -0.97 -4.91
N ILE A 341 -16.86 -1.40 -5.37
CA ILE A 341 -16.62 -2.72 -5.96
C ILE A 341 -16.83 -3.87 -4.96
N ALA A 342 -16.69 -3.62 -3.65
CA ALA A 342 -17.09 -4.59 -2.62
C ALA A 342 -18.61 -4.77 -2.59
N LYS A 343 -19.40 -3.73 -2.91
CA LYS A 343 -20.86 -3.87 -3.06
C LYS A 343 -21.22 -4.80 -4.22
N MET A 344 -20.37 -4.92 -5.24
CA MET A 344 -20.58 -5.89 -6.33
C MET A 344 -20.58 -7.33 -5.81
N ALA A 345 -19.72 -7.67 -4.85
CA ALA A 345 -19.72 -8.98 -4.21
C ALA A 345 -21.03 -9.23 -3.42
N ASP A 346 -21.56 -8.20 -2.77
CA ASP A 346 -22.84 -8.25 -2.05
C ASP A 346 -24.02 -8.43 -2.99
N ILE A 347 -24.05 -7.68 -4.10
CA ILE A 347 -25.07 -7.81 -5.16
C ILE A 347 -25.04 -9.21 -5.74
N ILE A 348 -23.87 -9.71 -6.16
CA ILE A 348 -23.75 -11.05 -6.73
C ILE A 348 -24.24 -12.10 -5.72
N SER A 349 -23.82 -12.00 -4.46
CA SER A 349 -24.28 -12.91 -3.40
C SER A 349 -25.79 -12.90 -3.21
N SER A 350 -26.44 -11.74 -3.34
CA SER A 350 -27.88 -11.58 -3.14
C SER A 350 -28.71 -12.33 -4.19
N TYR A 351 -28.20 -12.45 -5.43
CA TYR A 351 -28.82 -13.26 -6.48
C TYR A 351 -28.36 -14.71 -6.41
N PHE A 352 -27.07 -14.94 -6.17
CA PHE A 352 -26.46 -16.25 -6.24
C PHE A 352 -26.99 -17.22 -5.17
N VAL A 353 -27.16 -16.77 -3.92
CA VAL A 353 -27.61 -17.64 -2.82
C VAL A 353 -29.03 -18.18 -3.05
N PRO A 354 -30.06 -17.37 -3.36
CA PRO A 354 -31.39 -17.89 -3.69
C PRO A 354 -31.39 -18.85 -4.88
N ILE A 355 -30.65 -18.54 -5.95
CA ILE A 355 -30.56 -19.40 -7.14
C ILE A 355 -30.00 -20.78 -6.77
N VAL A 356 -28.91 -20.82 -6.00
CA VAL A 356 -28.30 -22.07 -5.53
C VAL A 356 -29.26 -22.88 -4.68
N LEU A 357 -30.00 -22.25 -3.76
CA LEU A 357 -30.97 -22.95 -2.91
C LEU A 357 -32.06 -23.60 -3.76
N VAL A 358 -32.55 -22.90 -4.78
CA VAL A 358 -33.52 -23.44 -5.74
C VAL A 358 -32.91 -24.62 -6.51
N ILE A 359 -31.68 -24.49 -7.01
CA ILE A 359 -30.99 -25.58 -7.73
C ILE A 359 -30.77 -26.79 -6.82
N ALA A 360 -30.34 -26.60 -5.57
CA ALA A 360 -30.10 -27.67 -4.63
C ALA A 360 -31.37 -28.46 -4.31
N PHE A 361 -32.47 -27.73 -4.03
CA PHE A 361 -33.77 -28.34 -3.76
C PHE A 361 -34.33 -29.03 -5.01
N ALA A 362 -34.27 -28.39 -6.16
CA ALA A 362 -34.70 -28.97 -7.43
C ALA A 362 -33.91 -30.23 -7.77
N SER A 363 -32.58 -30.23 -7.60
CA SER A 363 -31.72 -31.40 -7.81
C SER A 363 -32.16 -32.58 -6.93
N GLY A 364 -32.31 -32.35 -5.61
CA GLY A 364 -32.75 -33.40 -4.70
C GLY A 364 -34.14 -33.96 -5.06
N VAL A 365 -35.10 -33.10 -5.36
CA VAL A 365 -36.47 -33.51 -5.71
C VAL A 365 -36.52 -34.25 -7.04
N LEU A 366 -35.84 -33.74 -8.07
CA LEU A 366 -35.84 -34.36 -9.41
C LEU A 366 -35.21 -35.76 -9.37
N TRP A 367 -34.10 -35.95 -8.65
CA TRP A 367 -33.49 -37.27 -8.49
C TRP A 367 -34.38 -38.24 -7.72
N TYR A 368 -35.07 -37.76 -6.68
CA TYR A 368 -36.00 -38.60 -5.93
C TYR A 368 -37.19 -39.05 -6.78
N ILE A 369 -37.78 -38.14 -7.56
CA ILE A 369 -38.90 -38.45 -8.47
C ILE A 369 -38.44 -39.37 -9.62
N SER A 370 -37.18 -39.29 -10.04
CA SER A 370 -36.61 -40.15 -11.08
C SER A 370 -36.39 -41.60 -10.62
N GLY A 371 -36.67 -41.93 -9.35
CA GLY A 371 -36.62 -43.28 -8.82
C GLY A 371 -35.34 -43.61 -8.04
N GLU A 372 -34.46 -42.63 -7.81
CA GLU A 372 -33.26 -42.82 -7.00
C GLU A 372 -33.56 -42.84 -5.50
N SER A 373 -32.62 -43.39 -4.71
CA SER A 373 -32.81 -43.49 -3.26
C SER A 373 -32.89 -42.12 -2.57
N LEU A 374 -33.55 -42.06 -1.42
CA LEU A 374 -33.60 -40.86 -0.58
C LEU A 374 -32.18 -40.41 -0.21
N VAL A 375 -31.30 -41.35 0.10
CA VAL A 375 -29.89 -41.09 0.46
C VAL A 375 -29.16 -40.46 -0.72
N PHE A 376 -29.35 -40.97 -1.93
CA PHE A 376 -28.75 -40.41 -3.14
C PHE A 376 -29.22 -38.99 -3.42
N SER A 377 -30.54 -38.77 -3.35
CA SER A 377 -31.18 -37.49 -3.58
C SER A 377 -30.74 -36.43 -2.57
N MET A 378 -30.65 -36.82 -1.30
CA MET A 378 -30.10 -35.97 -0.23
C MET A 378 -28.61 -35.68 -0.43
N THR A 379 -27.84 -36.65 -0.92
CA THR A 379 -26.42 -36.44 -1.24
C THR A 379 -26.25 -35.39 -2.34
N MET A 380 -27.05 -35.43 -3.41
CA MET A 380 -26.99 -34.43 -4.48
C MET A 380 -27.38 -33.03 -3.98
N LEU A 381 -28.44 -32.93 -3.17
CA LEU A 381 -28.84 -31.68 -2.53
C LEU A 381 -27.70 -31.11 -1.67
N ILE A 382 -27.13 -31.93 -0.78
CA ILE A 382 -26.04 -31.52 0.11
C ILE A 382 -24.79 -31.15 -0.70
N SER A 383 -24.43 -31.90 -1.73
CA SER A 383 -23.30 -31.60 -2.62
C SER A 383 -23.45 -30.22 -3.27
N VAL A 384 -24.64 -29.86 -3.76
CA VAL A 384 -24.89 -28.54 -4.35
C VAL A 384 -24.77 -27.44 -3.29
N LEU A 385 -25.34 -27.64 -2.09
CA LEU A 385 -25.23 -26.65 -1.01
C LEU A 385 -23.79 -26.44 -0.55
N VAL A 386 -23.03 -27.54 -0.40
CA VAL A 386 -21.63 -27.49 0.01
C VAL A 386 -20.81 -26.80 -1.06
N ILE A 387 -20.86 -27.23 -2.33
CA ILE A 387 -19.99 -26.65 -3.37
C ILE A 387 -20.31 -25.18 -3.66
N ALA A 388 -21.49 -24.71 -3.33
CA ALA A 388 -21.90 -23.35 -3.66
C ALA A 388 -21.45 -22.29 -2.65
N CYS A 389 -20.94 -22.63 -1.47
CA CYS A 389 -20.56 -21.58 -0.51
C CYS A 389 -19.38 -20.73 -1.04
N PRO A 390 -19.54 -19.42 -1.28
CA PRO A 390 -18.48 -18.60 -1.87
C PRO A 390 -17.58 -18.03 -0.75
N CYS A 391 -16.87 -18.89 -0.01
CA CYS A 391 -16.06 -18.48 1.14
C CYS A 391 -15.01 -17.41 0.80
N ALA A 392 -14.39 -17.54 -0.39
CA ALA A 392 -13.34 -16.65 -0.85
C ALA A 392 -13.86 -15.25 -1.24
N LEU A 393 -15.16 -15.09 -1.46
CA LEU A 393 -15.77 -13.84 -1.90
C LEU A 393 -15.61 -12.71 -0.87
N GLY A 394 -15.72 -13.04 0.42
CA GLY A 394 -15.53 -12.08 1.51
C GLY A 394 -14.09 -11.59 1.68
N LEU A 395 -13.12 -12.29 1.09
CA LEU A 395 -11.69 -11.95 1.10
C LEU A 395 -11.25 -11.24 -0.17
N ALA A 396 -11.91 -11.54 -1.31
CA ALA A 396 -11.48 -11.14 -2.64
C ALA A 396 -11.12 -9.66 -2.76
N THR A 397 -12.00 -8.79 -2.27
CA THR A 397 -11.82 -7.33 -2.33
C THR A 397 -10.93 -6.80 -1.21
N PRO A 398 -11.20 -7.09 0.08
CA PRO A 398 -10.40 -6.53 1.18
C PRO A 398 -8.93 -6.91 1.13
N THR A 399 -8.60 -8.15 0.74
CA THR A 399 -7.20 -8.62 0.65
C THR A 399 -6.41 -7.83 -0.40
N ALA A 400 -7.00 -7.54 -1.56
CA ALA A 400 -6.35 -6.75 -2.60
C ALA A 400 -6.18 -5.28 -2.20
N ILE A 401 -7.20 -4.66 -1.58
CA ILE A 401 -7.11 -3.29 -1.05
C ILE A 401 -6.02 -3.21 0.02
N MET A 402 -5.95 -4.19 0.91
CA MET A 402 -4.97 -4.24 1.98
C MET A 402 -3.53 -4.32 1.46
N VAL A 403 -3.27 -5.19 0.48
CA VAL A 403 -1.94 -5.27 -0.16
C VAL A 403 -1.66 -4.01 -0.98
N GLY A 404 -2.64 -3.49 -1.72
CA GLY A 404 -2.50 -2.27 -2.53
C GLY A 404 -2.17 -1.04 -1.70
N THR A 405 -2.95 -0.75 -0.66
CA THR A 405 -2.73 0.37 0.27
C THR A 405 -1.41 0.25 1.03
N GLY A 406 -1.06 -0.96 1.50
CA GLY A 406 0.23 -1.21 2.13
C GLY A 406 1.40 -0.97 1.18
N LYS A 407 1.28 -1.40 -0.09
CA LYS A 407 2.31 -1.17 -1.11
C LYS A 407 2.40 0.28 -1.55
N GLY A 408 1.28 1.01 -1.56
CA GLY A 408 1.27 2.46 -1.77
C GLY A 408 2.05 3.18 -0.67
N ALA A 409 1.80 2.85 0.59
CA ALA A 409 2.51 3.43 1.72
C ALA A 409 4.03 3.20 1.66
N GLU A 410 4.49 2.01 1.24
CA GLU A 410 5.93 1.74 1.00
C GLU A 410 6.57 2.65 -0.06
N TYR A 411 5.77 3.25 -0.96
CA TYR A 411 6.23 4.16 -2.01
C TYR A 411 5.90 5.64 -1.73
N GLY A 412 5.42 5.96 -0.52
CA GLY A 412 5.02 7.32 -0.17
C GLY A 412 3.67 7.74 -0.75
N VAL A 413 2.83 6.80 -1.19
CA VAL A 413 1.47 7.03 -1.71
C VAL A 413 0.45 6.56 -0.68
N LEU A 414 -0.09 7.48 0.10
CA LEU A 414 -1.06 7.18 1.16
C LEU A 414 -2.47 7.31 0.61
N ILE A 415 -3.22 6.20 0.60
CA ILE A 415 -4.61 6.19 0.13
C ILE A 415 -5.51 6.08 1.36
N LYS A 416 -6.45 7.02 1.56
CA LYS A 416 -7.31 7.07 2.76
C LYS A 416 -8.47 6.10 2.78
N SER A 417 -8.94 5.70 1.60
CA SER A 417 -10.18 4.92 1.48
C SER A 417 -10.15 3.97 0.29
N GLY A 418 -10.84 2.84 0.42
CA GLY A 418 -11.10 1.92 -0.69
C GLY A 418 -11.90 2.59 -1.81
N THR A 419 -12.74 3.57 -1.48
CA THR A 419 -13.43 4.45 -2.44
C THR A 419 -12.43 5.26 -3.26
N ALA A 420 -11.46 5.91 -2.62
CA ALA A 420 -10.40 6.67 -3.31
C ALA A 420 -9.60 5.77 -4.25
N LEU A 421 -9.25 4.56 -3.78
CA LEU A 421 -8.55 3.57 -4.58
C LEU A 421 -9.34 3.18 -5.83
N GLU A 422 -10.65 2.98 -5.73
CA GLU A 422 -11.49 2.65 -6.89
C GLU A 422 -11.75 3.83 -7.81
N SER A 423 -12.09 5.01 -7.27
CA SER A 423 -12.33 6.22 -8.05
C SER A 423 -11.11 6.57 -8.90
N SER A 424 -9.91 6.42 -8.33
CA SER A 424 -8.62 6.64 -9.01
C SER A 424 -8.45 5.79 -10.28
N HIS A 425 -9.03 4.59 -10.34
CA HIS A 425 -8.96 3.74 -11.52
C HIS A 425 -9.78 4.29 -12.69
N LYS A 426 -10.85 5.03 -12.38
CA LYS A 426 -11.82 5.59 -13.33
C LYS A 426 -11.47 7.01 -13.78
N VAL A 427 -10.49 7.65 -13.15
CA VAL A 427 -10.01 8.99 -13.52
C VAL A 427 -9.56 9.01 -14.97
N ASN A 428 -10.08 9.97 -15.73
CA ASN A 428 -9.73 10.22 -17.12
C ASN A 428 -9.24 11.66 -17.36
N THR A 429 -9.37 12.54 -16.38
CA THR A 429 -8.84 13.91 -16.42
C THR A 429 -8.16 14.24 -15.10
N ILE A 430 -6.95 14.80 -15.16
CA ILE A 430 -6.23 15.30 -13.98
C ILE A 430 -6.10 16.81 -14.09
N VAL A 431 -6.49 17.50 -13.03
CA VAL A 431 -6.29 18.93 -12.87
C VAL A 431 -5.14 19.13 -11.90
N PHE A 432 -4.06 19.75 -12.36
CA PHE A 432 -2.97 20.17 -11.51
C PHE A 432 -3.16 21.64 -11.14
N ASP A 433 -3.02 21.99 -9.86
CA ASP A 433 -2.60 23.34 -9.51
C ASP A 433 -1.24 23.62 -10.18
N LYS A 434 -0.84 24.89 -10.33
CA LYS A 434 0.49 25.21 -10.89
C LYS A 434 1.57 25.19 -9.80
N THR A 435 1.33 25.91 -8.72
CA THR A 435 2.37 26.32 -7.76
C THR A 435 2.65 25.19 -6.78
N GLY A 436 3.91 24.75 -6.67
CA GLY A 436 4.31 23.68 -5.74
C GLY A 436 3.95 22.25 -6.20
N THR A 437 3.19 22.11 -7.29
CA THR A 437 2.81 20.84 -7.92
C THR A 437 3.63 20.61 -9.20
N ILE A 438 3.41 21.41 -10.25
CA ILE A 438 4.13 21.37 -11.53
C ILE A 438 5.46 22.10 -11.40
N THR A 439 5.46 23.20 -10.66
CA THR A 439 6.63 24.02 -10.37
C THR A 439 7.19 23.75 -8.97
N GLN A 440 8.38 24.25 -8.67
CA GLN A 440 8.99 24.10 -7.34
C GLN A 440 8.21 24.83 -6.25
N GLY A 441 7.37 25.81 -6.60
CA GLY A 441 6.61 26.62 -5.65
C GLY A 441 7.46 27.68 -4.95
N ARG A 442 8.70 27.88 -5.40
CA ARG A 442 9.62 28.91 -4.94
C ARG A 442 10.23 29.62 -6.14
N PRO A 443 10.24 30.96 -6.16
CA PRO A 443 10.93 31.69 -7.21
C PRO A 443 12.44 31.40 -7.19
N GLU A 444 13.03 31.21 -8.35
CA GLU A 444 14.47 31.08 -8.58
C GLU A 444 14.93 32.09 -9.64
N LEU A 445 16.12 32.63 -9.45
CA LEU A 445 16.77 33.48 -10.44
C LEU A 445 17.18 32.61 -11.64
N THR A 446 16.63 32.93 -12.82
CA THR A 446 16.83 32.14 -14.04
C THR A 446 17.78 32.80 -15.03
N ASP A 447 17.67 34.12 -15.20
CA ASP A 447 18.42 34.85 -16.23
C ASP A 447 18.98 36.15 -15.67
N ILE A 448 20.19 36.48 -16.09
CA ILE A 448 20.88 37.74 -15.81
C ILE A 448 21.30 38.31 -17.17
N ILE A 449 20.74 39.46 -17.53
CA ILE A 449 21.10 40.18 -18.75
C ILE A 449 21.83 41.44 -18.31
N CYS A 450 23.08 41.60 -18.75
CA CYS A 450 23.89 42.77 -18.39
C CYS A 450 23.96 43.78 -19.54
N TYR A 451 24.01 45.06 -19.19
CA TYR A 451 24.30 46.17 -20.10
C TYR A 451 25.55 46.93 -19.62
N ASN A 452 26.08 47.83 -20.44
CA ASN A 452 27.21 48.73 -20.11
C ASN A 452 28.49 48.01 -19.64
N ASP A 453 28.87 46.90 -20.29
CA ASP A 453 30.05 46.08 -19.98
C ASP A 453 30.13 45.50 -18.55
N MET A 454 29.00 45.48 -17.83
CA MET A 454 28.91 44.90 -16.48
C MET A 454 28.94 43.36 -16.52
N SER A 455 29.63 42.73 -15.57
CA SER A 455 29.61 41.27 -15.45
C SER A 455 28.34 40.76 -14.74
N GLU A 456 27.93 39.52 -15.01
CA GLU A 456 26.78 38.89 -14.33
C GLU A 456 26.92 38.86 -12.81
N ASP A 457 28.14 38.58 -12.32
CA ASP A 457 28.38 38.49 -10.88
C ASP A 457 28.36 39.88 -10.22
N GLU A 458 28.84 40.93 -10.88
CA GLU A 458 28.73 42.31 -10.38
C GLU A 458 27.26 42.75 -10.29
N LEU A 459 26.48 42.49 -11.34
CA LEU A 459 25.05 42.82 -11.35
C LEU A 459 24.30 42.05 -10.25
N LEU A 460 24.63 40.77 -10.07
CA LEU A 460 24.03 39.92 -9.04
C LEU A 460 24.43 40.39 -7.63
N ILE A 461 25.68 40.81 -7.41
CA ILE A 461 26.12 41.38 -6.13
C ILE A 461 25.31 42.63 -5.80
N LEU A 462 25.14 43.55 -6.76
CA LEU A 462 24.37 44.78 -6.57
C LEU A 462 22.91 44.47 -6.24
N ALA A 463 22.27 43.63 -7.05
CA ALA A 463 20.86 43.27 -6.88
C ALA A 463 20.62 42.51 -5.56
N ALA A 464 21.46 41.54 -5.23
CA ALA A 464 21.33 40.77 -4.00
C ALA A 464 21.64 41.61 -2.76
N SER A 465 22.57 42.56 -2.84
CA SER A 465 22.84 43.50 -1.74
C SER A 465 21.67 44.46 -1.53
N ALA A 466 21.04 44.91 -2.62
CA ALA A 466 19.84 45.75 -2.57
C ALA A 466 18.62 45.01 -1.97
N GLU A 467 18.40 43.76 -2.36
CA GLU A 467 17.27 42.94 -1.92
C GLU A 467 17.49 42.27 -0.56
N ARG A 468 18.67 42.40 0.06
CA ARG A 468 18.96 41.78 1.37
C ARG A 468 18.03 42.25 2.49
N ALA A 469 17.53 43.48 2.42
CA ALA A 469 16.59 44.05 3.38
C ALA A 469 15.11 43.86 2.99
N SER A 470 14.85 43.18 1.86
CA SER A 470 13.53 42.94 1.30
C SER A 470 12.99 41.58 1.75
N GLU A 471 11.74 41.55 2.21
CA GLU A 471 11.02 40.30 2.53
C GLU A 471 10.24 39.77 1.31
N HIS A 472 10.43 40.37 0.12
CA HIS A 472 9.69 39.96 -1.07
C HIS A 472 10.25 38.64 -1.63
N PRO A 473 9.41 37.65 -1.99
CA PRO A 473 9.87 36.34 -2.49
C PRO A 473 10.81 36.42 -3.70
N LEU A 474 10.62 37.41 -4.57
CA LEU A 474 11.51 37.65 -5.73
C LEU A 474 12.90 38.13 -5.29
N GLY A 475 12.98 38.99 -4.26
CA GLY A 475 14.24 39.48 -3.70
C GLY A 475 15.01 38.35 -3.00
N GLU A 476 14.30 37.53 -2.23
CA GLU A 476 14.88 36.33 -1.59
C GLU A 476 15.50 35.37 -2.62
N ALA A 477 14.88 35.20 -3.78
CA ALA A 477 15.42 34.37 -4.86
C ALA A 477 16.76 34.91 -5.40
N ILE A 478 16.90 36.23 -5.52
CA ILE A 478 18.15 36.90 -5.94
C ILE A 478 19.22 36.71 -4.87
N VAL A 479 18.89 36.99 -3.60
CA VAL A 479 19.81 36.84 -2.46
C VAL A 479 20.32 35.41 -2.34
N ARG A 480 19.42 34.43 -2.42
CA ARG A 480 19.78 33.00 -2.36
C ARG A 480 20.75 32.61 -3.47
N LYS A 481 20.53 33.08 -4.71
CA LYS A 481 21.42 32.77 -5.83
C LYS A 481 22.83 33.33 -5.62
N ALA A 482 22.94 34.53 -5.05
CA ALA A 482 24.23 35.12 -4.70
C ALA A 482 24.93 34.35 -3.58
N GLN A 483 24.19 33.87 -2.57
CA GLN A 483 24.72 33.00 -1.51
C GLN A 483 25.20 31.65 -2.06
N GLU A 484 24.46 31.02 -2.96
CA GLU A 484 24.86 29.77 -3.62
C GLU A 484 26.17 29.91 -4.41
N LYS A 485 26.39 31.07 -5.03
CA LYS A 485 27.65 31.41 -5.72
C LYS A 485 28.77 31.88 -4.77
N ASN A 486 28.54 31.93 -3.46
CA ASN A 486 29.47 32.46 -2.46
C ASN A 486 29.94 33.91 -2.74
N LEU A 487 29.05 34.75 -3.27
CA LEU A 487 29.37 36.15 -3.55
C LEU A 487 29.32 37.02 -2.27
N SER A 488 30.20 38.02 -2.21
CA SER A 488 30.32 38.92 -1.06
C SER A 488 29.34 40.09 -1.18
N PHE A 489 28.45 40.25 -0.19
CA PHE A 489 27.47 41.33 -0.15
C PHE A 489 28.11 42.68 0.18
N LEU A 490 27.58 43.74 -0.43
CA LEU A 490 27.95 45.11 -0.13
C LEU A 490 27.14 45.66 1.06
N GLU A 491 27.67 46.69 1.71
CA GLU A 491 26.97 47.39 2.80
C GLU A 491 25.87 48.29 2.22
N LEU A 492 24.67 48.15 2.79
CA LEU A 492 23.48 48.89 2.40
C LEU A 492 23.37 50.13 3.30
N GLU A 493 23.41 51.33 2.71
CA GLU A 493 23.35 52.59 3.46
C GLU A 493 21.91 53.06 3.68
N GLU A 494 21.09 52.99 2.62
CA GLU A 494 19.67 53.38 2.64
C GLU A 494 18.83 52.35 1.88
N PHE A 495 17.60 52.11 2.37
CA PHE A 495 16.63 51.20 1.76
C PHE A 495 15.24 51.80 1.78
N ASN A 496 14.56 51.78 0.62
CA ASN A 496 13.20 52.26 0.48
C ASN A 496 12.41 51.34 -0.47
N ALA A 497 11.39 50.65 0.06
CA ALA A 497 10.49 49.83 -0.75
C ALA A 497 9.34 50.68 -1.31
N ILE A 498 9.08 50.58 -2.62
CA ILE A 498 7.98 51.26 -3.32
C ILE A 498 6.95 50.22 -3.76
N PRO A 499 5.83 50.06 -3.01
CA PRO A 499 4.82 49.04 -3.30
C PRO A 499 4.30 49.10 -4.73
N GLY A 500 4.34 47.96 -5.44
CA GLY A 500 3.90 47.84 -6.83
C GLY A 500 4.87 48.39 -7.87
N TYR A 501 6.05 48.87 -7.48
CA TYR A 501 7.10 49.37 -8.36
C TYR A 501 8.42 48.62 -8.20
N GLY A 502 8.94 48.50 -6.98
CA GLY A 502 10.24 47.89 -6.70
C GLY A 502 10.90 48.49 -5.45
N ILE A 503 12.22 48.55 -5.42
CA ILE A 503 13.04 49.10 -4.34
C ILE A 503 13.97 50.20 -4.86
N GLU A 504 14.30 51.14 -3.98
CA GLU A 504 15.34 52.15 -4.17
C GLU A 504 16.31 52.04 -3.00
N VAL A 505 17.60 51.99 -3.30
CA VAL A 505 18.63 51.74 -2.30
C VAL A 505 19.86 52.61 -2.56
N LYS A 506 20.67 52.80 -1.52
CA LYS A 506 22.00 53.42 -1.65
C LYS A 506 23.07 52.42 -1.22
N ILE A 507 24.02 52.13 -2.11
CA ILE A 507 25.12 51.19 -1.89
C ILE A 507 26.42 51.88 -2.32
N LYS A 508 27.42 51.97 -1.43
CA LYS A 508 28.70 52.68 -1.70
C LYS A 508 28.51 54.13 -2.18
N GLY A 509 27.55 54.84 -1.63
CA GLY A 509 27.19 56.20 -2.06
C GLY A 509 26.54 56.33 -3.45
N GLN A 510 26.21 55.21 -4.13
CA GLN A 510 25.48 55.21 -5.40
C GLN A 510 24.00 54.87 -5.17
N ASP A 511 23.12 55.67 -5.78
CA ASP A 511 21.69 55.43 -5.78
C ASP A 511 21.34 54.38 -6.86
N LEU A 512 20.71 53.30 -6.43
CA LEU A 512 20.29 52.19 -7.28
C LEU A 512 18.78 52.01 -7.18
N VAL A 513 18.16 51.69 -8.31
CA VAL A 513 16.76 51.32 -8.38
C VAL A 513 16.62 49.94 -8.98
N LEU A 514 15.80 49.09 -8.36
CA LEU A 514 15.50 47.74 -8.84
C LEU A 514 13.99 47.53 -8.84
N GLY A 515 13.40 47.18 -9.98
CA GLY A 515 11.95 47.03 -10.06
C GLY A 515 11.39 46.84 -11.46
N ASN A 516 10.09 47.05 -11.59
CA ASN A 516 9.37 46.85 -12.85
C ASN A 516 9.49 48.06 -13.80
N LYS A 517 8.97 47.90 -15.01
CA LYS A 517 8.92 48.94 -16.06
C LYS A 517 8.35 50.28 -15.57
N LYS A 518 7.35 50.26 -14.68
CA LYS A 518 6.72 51.50 -14.17
C LYS A 518 7.70 52.32 -13.33
N LEU A 519 8.60 51.66 -12.58
CA LEU A 519 9.64 52.33 -11.80
C LEU A 519 10.65 53.02 -12.70
N MET A 520 11.11 52.32 -13.74
CA MET A 520 12.07 52.85 -14.71
C MET A 520 11.53 54.09 -15.43
N LEU A 521 10.28 54.02 -15.91
CA LEU A 521 9.62 55.16 -16.56
C LEU A 521 9.41 56.34 -15.60
N LYS A 522 9.06 56.08 -14.33
CA LYS A 522 8.90 57.12 -13.30
C LYS A 522 10.22 57.86 -13.03
N ARG A 523 11.34 57.13 -13.08
CA ARG A 523 12.70 57.66 -12.92
C ARG A 523 13.32 58.19 -14.22
N LYS A 524 12.58 58.13 -15.35
CA LYS A 524 13.02 58.56 -16.69
C LYS A 524 14.28 57.83 -17.19
N ILE A 525 14.43 56.57 -16.81
CA ILE A 525 15.51 55.70 -17.29
C ILE A 525 15.11 55.15 -18.67
N ASP A 526 16.03 55.21 -19.63
CA ASP A 526 15.82 54.62 -20.96
C ASP A 526 15.92 53.09 -20.90
N ILE A 527 14.92 52.41 -21.42
CA ILE A 527 14.80 50.94 -21.43
C ILE A 527 14.55 50.37 -22.83
N ASN A 528 14.62 51.19 -23.89
CA ASN A 528 14.23 50.77 -25.24
C ASN A 528 15.01 49.54 -25.74
N GLU A 529 16.31 49.46 -25.46
CA GLU A 529 17.17 48.32 -25.85
C GLU A 529 16.90 47.04 -25.04
N ALA A 530 16.20 47.16 -23.91
CA ALA A 530 15.93 46.08 -22.98
C ALA A 530 14.45 45.67 -22.95
N GLU A 531 13.59 46.43 -23.60
CA GLU A 531 12.15 46.19 -23.65
C GLU A 531 11.82 44.90 -24.41
N GLU A 532 12.46 44.67 -25.56
CA GLU A 532 12.23 43.46 -26.37
C GLU A 532 12.66 42.18 -25.63
N ILE A 533 13.82 42.22 -24.96
CA ILE A 533 14.32 41.09 -24.16
C ILE A 533 13.45 40.85 -22.92
N ALA A 534 13.06 41.91 -22.21
CA ALA A 534 12.18 41.78 -21.06
C ALA A 534 10.80 41.24 -21.46
N ASP A 535 10.23 41.69 -22.58
CA ASP A 535 8.97 41.18 -23.10
C ASP A 535 9.10 39.71 -23.52
N GLN A 536 10.22 39.29 -24.11
CA GLN A 536 10.50 37.88 -24.41
C GLN A 536 10.57 37.04 -23.13
N LEU A 537 11.31 37.49 -22.11
CA LEU A 537 11.40 36.80 -20.82
C LEU A 537 10.02 36.71 -20.15
N ALA A 538 9.21 37.77 -20.24
CA ALA A 538 7.83 37.76 -19.76
C ALA A 538 6.94 36.77 -20.53
N LEU A 539 7.13 36.64 -21.85
CA LEU A 539 6.45 35.65 -22.68
C LEU A 539 6.85 34.20 -22.33
N GLU A 540 8.07 34.00 -21.82
CA GLU A 540 8.54 32.72 -21.28
C GLU A 540 7.98 32.43 -19.88
N GLY A 541 7.16 33.34 -19.31
CA GLY A 541 6.56 33.21 -17.99
C GLY A 541 7.47 33.65 -16.84
N LYS A 542 8.56 34.36 -17.14
CA LYS A 542 9.50 34.90 -16.15
C LYS A 542 9.07 36.30 -15.73
N THR A 543 9.50 36.75 -14.55
CA THR A 543 9.29 38.12 -14.07
C THR A 543 10.58 38.92 -14.23
N PRO A 544 10.71 39.74 -15.29
CA PRO A 544 11.88 40.59 -15.48
C PRO A 544 11.84 41.79 -14.54
N MET A 545 12.96 42.04 -13.86
CA MET A 545 13.20 43.21 -13.02
C MET A 545 14.40 43.96 -13.56
N TYR A 546 14.24 45.27 -13.77
CA TYR A 546 15.30 46.14 -14.24
C TYR A 546 16.10 46.66 -13.06
N ILE A 547 17.40 46.79 -13.24
CA ILE A 547 18.32 47.43 -12.29
C ILE A 547 19.05 48.58 -12.96
N SER A 548 19.16 49.72 -12.27
CA SER A 548 19.70 50.97 -12.82
C SER A 548 20.39 51.83 -11.76
N ASP A 549 21.39 52.61 -12.18
CA ASP A 549 22.15 53.59 -11.38
C ASP A 549 21.72 55.04 -11.63
N ASN A 550 20.45 55.38 -11.37
CA ASN A 550 19.84 56.73 -11.53
C ASN A 550 19.83 57.33 -12.96
N ASN A 551 20.80 56.99 -13.84
CA ASN A 551 20.96 57.56 -15.18
C ASN A 551 21.07 56.51 -16.29
N SER A 552 21.45 55.26 -15.98
CA SER A 552 21.62 54.22 -17.00
C SER A 552 21.07 52.87 -16.56
N LEU A 553 20.57 52.09 -17.51
CA LEU A 553 20.16 50.72 -17.25
C LEU A 553 21.41 49.83 -17.09
N LEU A 554 21.53 49.14 -15.96
CA LEU A 554 22.64 48.22 -15.69
C LEU A 554 22.33 46.79 -16.16
N GLY A 555 21.07 46.39 -16.10
CA GLY A 555 20.70 45.00 -16.38
C GLY A 555 19.23 44.65 -16.19
N ILE A 556 18.88 43.43 -16.59
CA ILE A 556 17.63 42.75 -16.25
C ILE A 556 17.96 41.48 -15.47
N ILE A 557 17.26 41.28 -14.35
CA ILE A 557 17.26 40.02 -13.62
C ILE A 557 15.87 39.41 -13.76
N ALA A 558 15.81 38.18 -14.27
CA ALA A 558 14.57 37.43 -14.38
C ALA A 558 14.47 36.38 -13.30
N VAL A 559 13.32 36.33 -12.66
CA VAL A 559 12.98 35.33 -11.65
C VAL A 559 11.73 34.59 -12.11
N ALA A 560 11.73 33.27 -11.98
CA ALA A 560 10.59 32.43 -12.33
C ALA A 560 10.40 31.30 -11.33
N ASP A 561 9.17 30.81 -11.23
CA ASP A 561 8.88 29.57 -10.54
C ASP A 561 9.19 28.40 -11.49
N VAL A 562 10.34 27.76 -11.28
CA VAL A 562 10.90 26.78 -12.21
C VAL A 562 10.10 25.48 -12.17
N LEU A 563 9.95 24.83 -13.32
CA LEU A 563 9.30 23.52 -13.42
C LEU A 563 10.08 22.47 -12.64
N LYS A 564 9.37 21.54 -11.99
CA LYS A 564 10.03 20.35 -11.45
C LYS A 564 10.61 19.53 -12.60
N LYS A 565 11.82 19.00 -12.39
CA LYS A 565 12.58 18.19 -13.37
C LYS A 565 11.72 17.06 -13.96
N ASN A 566 10.82 16.53 -13.15
CA ASN A 566 10.01 15.36 -13.40
C ASN A 566 8.63 15.65 -14.04
N SER A 567 8.22 16.92 -14.14
CA SER A 567 6.89 17.31 -14.61
C SER A 567 6.60 16.90 -16.05
N ILE A 568 7.56 17.11 -16.96
CA ILE A 568 7.42 16.73 -18.38
C ILE A 568 7.21 15.21 -18.52
N THR A 569 8.04 14.44 -17.83
CA THR A 569 7.96 12.97 -17.83
C THR A 569 6.65 12.47 -17.24
N ALA A 570 6.14 13.12 -16.18
CA ALA A 570 4.89 12.72 -15.53
C ALA A 570 3.71 12.95 -16.46
N ILE A 571 3.62 14.13 -17.06
CA ILE A 571 2.53 14.51 -17.97
C ILE A 571 2.53 13.58 -19.19
N LYS A 572 3.70 13.28 -19.75
CA LYS A 572 3.81 12.28 -20.83
C LYS A 572 3.29 10.89 -20.41
N LYS A 573 3.66 10.39 -19.22
CA LYS A 573 3.16 9.09 -18.73
C LYS A 573 1.65 9.11 -18.46
N LEU A 574 1.08 10.25 -18.08
CA LEU A 574 -0.37 10.43 -17.95
C LEU A 574 -1.07 10.37 -19.31
N HIS A 575 -0.51 11.01 -20.34
CA HIS A 575 -0.99 10.90 -21.72
C HIS A 575 -0.91 9.47 -22.26
N ASP A 576 0.18 8.76 -22.01
CA ASP A 576 0.33 7.33 -22.37
C ASP A 576 -0.75 6.45 -21.70
N MET A 577 -1.29 6.90 -20.56
CA MET A 577 -2.39 6.26 -19.85
C MET A 577 -3.78 6.66 -20.36
N GLY A 578 -3.85 7.54 -21.37
CA GLY A 578 -5.08 8.07 -21.96
C GLY A 578 -5.79 9.10 -21.08
N ILE A 579 -5.04 9.81 -20.23
CA ILE A 579 -5.57 10.80 -19.28
C ILE A 579 -5.32 12.20 -19.83
N GLU A 580 -6.37 13.03 -19.88
CA GLU A 580 -6.27 14.46 -20.20
C GLU A 580 -5.68 15.22 -19.00
N VAL A 581 -4.73 16.12 -19.28
CA VAL A 581 -4.08 16.94 -18.26
C VAL A 581 -4.52 18.39 -18.40
N VAL A 582 -5.05 18.93 -17.30
CA VAL A 582 -5.52 20.31 -17.17
C VAL A 582 -4.65 21.02 -16.14
N MET A 583 -4.29 22.27 -16.40
CA MET A 583 -3.65 23.14 -15.40
C MET A 583 -4.62 24.22 -14.95
N LEU A 584 -4.72 24.38 -13.63
CA LEU A 584 -5.52 25.39 -12.95
C LEU A 584 -4.58 26.36 -12.23
N THR A 585 -4.71 27.66 -12.47
CA THR A 585 -3.83 28.66 -11.86
C THR A 585 -4.51 30.03 -11.69
N GLY A 586 -4.06 30.78 -10.68
CA GLY A 586 -4.40 32.19 -10.50
C GLY A 586 -3.56 33.15 -11.36
N ASP A 587 -2.50 32.65 -12.01
CA ASP A 587 -1.65 33.44 -12.90
C ASP A 587 -2.42 33.95 -14.11
N ASN A 588 -1.87 34.99 -14.74
CA ASN A 588 -2.38 35.48 -16.01
C ASN A 588 -2.33 34.41 -17.11
N LYS A 589 -3.22 34.54 -18.09
CA LYS A 589 -3.37 33.57 -19.17
C LYS A 589 -2.09 33.33 -20.00
N ARG A 590 -1.29 34.38 -20.24
CA ARG A 590 -0.09 34.29 -21.08
C ARG A 590 1.00 33.42 -20.43
N THR A 591 1.31 33.70 -19.16
CA THR A 591 2.27 32.93 -18.35
C THR A 591 1.83 31.47 -18.23
N ALA A 592 0.54 31.23 -17.96
CA ALA A 592 0.00 29.88 -17.85
C ALA A 592 0.11 29.10 -19.18
N GLN A 593 -0.16 29.73 -20.32
CA GLN A 593 -0.03 29.09 -21.64
C GLN A 593 1.43 28.75 -22.00
N ALA A 594 2.37 29.61 -21.62
CA ALA A 594 3.80 29.35 -21.85
C ALA A 594 4.26 28.10 -21.09
N ILE A 595 3.93 28.01 -19.80
CA ILE A 595 4.22 26.83 -18.97
C ILE A 595 3.57 25.57 -19.55
N ALA A 596 2.28 25.66 -19.89
CA ALA A 596 1.53 24.54 -20.46
C ALA A 596 2.17 23.97 -21.72
N LYS A 597 2.68 24.83 -22.61
CA LYS A 597 3.35 24.42 -23.84
C LYS A 597 4.68 23.71 -23.57
N GLN A 598 5.41 24.10 -22.53
CA GLN A 598 6.69 23.48 -22.18
C GLN A 598 6.54 22.06 -21.64
N VAL A 599 5.49 21.80 -20.84
CA VAL A 599 5.27 20.48 -20.23
C VAL A 599 4.28 19.60 -20.99
N GLY A 600 3.54 20.15 -21.96
CA GLY A 600 2.55 19.43 -22.76
C GLY A 600 1.19 19.30 -22.07
N ILE A 601 0.65 20.35 -21.47
CA ILE A 601 -0.71 20.35 -20.90
C ILE A 601 -1.76 20.54 -22.01
N ASP A 602 -2.88 19.82 -21.93
CA ASP A 602 -3.95 19.84 -22.94
C ASP A 602 -4.85 21.07 -22.80
N ARG A 603 -5.19 21.45 -21.56
CA ARG A 603 -6.12 22.55 -21.25
C ARG A 603 -5.60 23.42 -20.11
N VAL A 604 -5.71 24.74 -20.28
CA VAL A 604 -5.29 25.72 -19.27
C VAL A 604 -6.48 26.54 -18.81
N ILE A 605 -6.67 26.62 -17.49
CA ILE A 605 -7.65 27.48 -16.82
C ILE A 605 -6.85 28.44 -15.94
N ALA A 606 -6.81 29.71 -16.34
CA ALA A 606 -5.99 30.75 -15.74
C ALA A 606 -6.86 31.83 -15.09
N GLU A 607 -6.24 32.71 -14.30
CA GLU A 607 -6.91 33.84 -13.61
C GLU A 607 -8.02 33.39 -12.64
N VAL A 608 -7.83 32.23 -12.01
CA VAL A 608 -8.80 31.63 -11.07
C VAL A 608 -8.49 32.02 -9.63
N LEU A 609 -9.48 32.56 -8.92
CA LEU A 609 -9.38 32.83 -7.49
C LEU A 609 -9.50 31.53 -6.67
N PRO A 610 -8.88 31.44 -5.48
CA PRO A 610 -8.93 30.22 -4.65
C PRO A 610 -10.34 29.70 -4.38
N GLN A 611 -11.32 30.58 -4.17
CA GLN A 611 -12.72 30.21 -3.91
C GLN A 611 -13.43 29.64 -5.15
N ASP A 612 -12.97 30.00 -6.35
CA ASP A 612 -13.57 29.58 -7.61
C ASP A 612 -12.96 28.28 -8.16
N LYS A 613 -11.82 27.82 -7.61
CA LYS A 613 -11.17 26.57 -8.03
C LYS A 613 -12.14 25.38 -7.98
N ALA A 614 -12.94 25.26 -6.92
CA ALA A 614 -13.94 24.18 -6.80
C ALA A 614 -15.03 24.25 -7.88
N ASN A 615 -15.43 25.46 -8.30
CA ASN A 615 -16.42 25.64 -9.36
C ASN A 615 -15.87 25.20 -10.72
N GLU A 616 -14.59 25.46 -10.99
CA GLU A 616 -13.91 24.99 -12.21
C GLU A 616 -13.80 23.46 -12.25
N ILE A 617 -13.48 22.82 -11.12
CA ILE A 617 -13.52 21.34 -11.01
C ILE A 617 -14.91 20.81 -11.37
N LYS A 618 -15.96 21.42 -10.81
CA LYS A 618 -17.34 21.03 -11.08
C LYS A 618 -17.72 21.17 -12.55
N LYS A 619 -17.32 22.26 -13.22
CA LYS A 619 -17.55 22.45 -14.66
C LYS A 619 -16.94 21.32 -15.49
N ILE A 620 -15.75 20.84 -15.14
CA ILE A 620 -15.11 19.71 -15.83
C ILE A 620 -15.85 18.41 -15.54
N GLN A 621 -16.33 18.20 -14.30
CA GLN A 621 -17.15 17.03 -13.96
C GLN A 621 -18.49 17.02 -14.71
N ASP A 622 -19.11 18.19 -14.89
CA ASP A 622 -20.35 18.35 -15.66
C ASP A 622 -20.18 18.02 -17.15
N GLU A 623 -18.95 18.01 -17.69
CA GLU A 623 -18.62 17.46 -19.03
C GLU A 623 -18.68 15.92 -19.07
N GLY A 624 -18.98 15.25 -17.96
CA GLY A 624 -19.00 13.79 -17.82
C GLY A 624 -17.63 13.17 -17.53
N LYS A 625 -16.62 13.99 -17.21
CA LYS A 625 -15.27 13.55 -16.88
C LYS A 625 -15.17 13.10 -15.42
N LYS A 626 -14.22 12.21 -15.15
CA LYS A 626 -13.83 11.76 -13.81
C LYS A 626 -12.52 12.44 -13.45
N VAL A 627 -12.62 13.39 -12.52
CA VAL A 627 -11.60 14.39 -12.28
C VAL A 627 -10.82 14.06 -11.02
N ALA A 628 -9.49 13.96 -11.15
CA ALA A 628 -8.61 14.06 -10.00
C ALA A 628 -8.01 15.47 -9.91
N MET A 629 -8.08 16.09 -8.74
CA MET A 629 -7.41 17.37 -8.46
C MET A 629 -6.11 17.10 -7.73
N VAL A 630 -5.02 17.72 -8.17
CA VAL A 630 -3.70 17.63 -7.55
C VAL A 630 -3.27 19.00 -7.06
N GLY A 631 -3.02 19.15 -5.76
CA GLY A 631 -2.70 20.43 -5.13
C GLY A 631 -1.79 20.28 -3.91
N ASP A 632 -1.40 21.40 -3.30
CA ASP A 632 -0.58 21.42 -2.07
C ASP A 632 -1.37 21.15 -0.79
N GLY A 633 -2.71 21.18 -0.88
CA GLY A 633 -3.62 20.88 0.22
C GLY A 633 -3.92 22.06 1.16
N ILE A 634 -3.23 23.20 1.05
CA ILE A 634 -3.46 24.37 1.90
C ILE A 634 -4.42 25.33 1.20
N ASN A 635 -4.10 25.73 -0.03
CA ASN A 635 -4.90 26.68 -0.80
C ASN A 635 -5.98 25.98 -1.64
N ASP A 636 -5.80 24.68 -1.86
CA ASP A 636 -6.61 23.88 -2.78
C ASP A 636 -7.61 22.95 -2.07
N ALA A 637 -7.70 22.98 -0.74
CA ALA A 637 -8.58 22.11 0.03
C ALA A 637 -10.03 22.05 -0.49
N PRO A 638 -10.70 23.18 -0.83
CA PRO A 638 -12.04 23.14 -1.42
C PRO A 638 -12.10 22.45 -2.78
N ALA A 639 -11.07 22.60 -3.61
CA ALA A 639 -11.01 21.98 -4.93
C ALA A 639 -10.70 20.48 -4.84
N LEU A 640 -9.82 20.09 -3.92
CA LEU A 640 -9.50 18.69 -3.60
C LEU A 640 -10.74 17.93 -3.12
N ALA A 641 -11.54 18.54 -2.25
CA ALA A 641 -12.76 17.95 -1.72
C ALA A 641 -13.90 17.86 -2.77
N MET A 642 -13.91 18.73 -3.78
CA MET A 642 -14.91 18.70 -4.86
C MET A 642 -14.60 17.64 -5.93
N ALA A 643 -13.32 17.32 -6.14
CA ALA A 643 -12.90 16.35 -7.14
C ALA A 643 -13.43 14.93 -6.86
N ASP A 644 -13.50 14.07 -7.89
CA ASP A 644 -13.81 12.65 -7.67
C ASP A 644 -12.68 11.94 -6.89
N VAL A 645 -11.46 12.47 -7.00
CA VAL A 645 -10.28 12.10 -6.21
C VAL A 645 -9.44 13.34 -5.93
N GLY A 646 -9.31 13.73 -4.66
CA GLY A 646 -8.34 14.75 -4.23
C GLY A 646 -6.96 14.13 -3.98
N ILE A 647 -5.90 14.68 -4.57
CA ILE A 647 -4.51 14.24 -4.37
C ILE A 647 -3.69 15.42 -3.83
N ALA A 648 -3.18 15.31 -2.61
CA ALA A 648 -2.27 16.29 -2.04
C ALA A 648 -0.80 15.92 -2.33
N ILE A 649 0.02 16.90 -2.72
CA ILE A 649 1.47 16.78 -2.95
C ILE A 649 2.23 17.58 -1.91
N GLY A 650 3.29 16.99 -1.35
CA GLY A 650 4.21 17.69 -0.46
C GLY A 650 3.66 17.81 0.96
N SER A 651 4.60 17.98 1.90
CA SER A 651 4.42 18.07 3.37
C SER A 651 3.05 17.65 3.88
N GLY A 652 2.96 16.48 4.51
CA GLY A 652 1.78 15.93 5.19
C GLY A 652 1.29 16.79 6.37
N THR A 653 1.03 18.06 6.09
CA THR A 653 0.37 19.03 6.94
C THR A 653 -1.02 18.50 7.24
N ASP A 654 -1.49 18.79 8.44
CA ASP A 654 -2.74 18.20 8.94
C ASP A 654 -3.93 18.57 8.02
N VAL A 655 -3.89 19.76 7.40
CA VAL A 655 -4.90 20.23 6.43
C VAL A 655 -4.91 19.42 5.13
N ALA A 656 -3.73 19.15 4.55
CA ALA A 656 -3.60 18.30 3.36
C ALA A 656 -4.04 16.86 3.65
N MET A 657 -3.66 16.36 4.83
CA MET A 657 -4.05 15.05 5.34
C MET A 657 -5.50 14.96 5.76
N GLU A 658 -6.26 16.05 5.86
CA GLU A 658 -7.70 16.01 6.11
C GLU A 658 -8.49 16.15 4.81
N SER A 659 -8.02 16.99 3.89
CA SER A 659 -8.78 17.41 2.69
C SER A 659 -8.64 16.51 1.46
N ALA A 660 -7.56 15.73 1.33
CA ALA A 660 -7.30 14.91 0.14
C ALA A 660 -7.65 13.42 0.33
N ASP A 661 -8.06 12.73 -0.73
CA ASP A 661 -8.28 11.27 -0.72
C ASP A 661 -6.98 10.46 -0.78
N ILE A 662 -5.97 11.00 -1.45
CA ILE A 662 -4.63 10.45 -1.58
C ILE A 662 -3.63 11.53 -1.15
N VAL A 663 -2.66 11.15 -0.32
CA VAL A 663 -1.58 12.04 0.12
C VAL A 663 -0.25 11.47 -0.38
N LEU A 664 0.49 12.30 -1.11
CA LEU A 664 1.82 11.97 -1.61
C LEU A 664 2.87 12.56 -0.67
N MET A 665 3.64 11.68 -0.03
CA MET A 665 4.66 12.07 0.94
C MET A 665 5.81 12.84 0.29
N LYS A 666 6.11 12.55 -0.99
CA LYS A 666 7.10 13.28 -1.76
C LYS A 666 6.46 14.46 -2.47
N SER A 667 7.27 15.49 -2.67
CA SER A 667 6.96 16.58 -3.59
C SER A 667 7.23 16.19 -5.05
N ASP A 668 7.06 14.92 -5.45
CA ASP A 668 7.29 14.44 -6.81
C ASP A 668 5.96 14.12 -7.53
N ILE A 669 5.72 14.85 -8.61
CA ILE A 669 4.52 14.72 -9.47
C ILE A 669 4.39 13.33 -10.10
N LEU A 670 5.50 12.63 -10.22
CA LEU A 670 5.60 11.26 -10.68
C LEU A 670 4.86 10.27 -9.76
N ASP A 671 4.71 10.56 -8.48
CA ASP A 671 3.93 9.71 -7.56
C ASP A 671 2.42 9.73 -7.84
N VAL A 672 1.90 10.74 -8.54
CA VAL A 672 0.53 10.74 -9.08
C VAL A 672 0.35 9.59 -10.07
N VAL A 673 1.32 9.38 -10.95
CA VAL A 673 1.31 8.26 -11.91
C VAL A 673 1.37 6.93 -11.17
N THR A 674 2.22 6.83 -10.14
CA THR A 674 2.32 5.63 -9.29
C THR A 674 0.98 5.31 -8.62
N ALA A 675 0.31 6.31 -8.05
CA ALA A 675 -0.99 6.15 -7.40
C ALA A 675 -2.05 5.59 -8.35
N LEU A 676 -2.15 6.15 -9.56
CA LEU A 676 -3.11 5.71 -10.57
C LEU A 676 -2.79 4.31 -11.08
N LYS A 677 -1.52 3.99 -11.33
CA LYS A 677 -1.10 2.64 -11.76
C LYS A 677 -1.35 1.58 -10.68
N LEU A 678 -1.09 1.91 -9.42
CA LEU A 678 -1.35 1.06 -8.28
C LEU A 678 -2.85 0.80 -8.13
N SER A 679 -3.67 1.84 -8.26
CA SER A 679 -5.13 1.73 -8.29
C SER A 679 -5.60 0.81 -9.43
N LYS A 680 -5.19 1.05 -10.68
CA LYS A 680 -5.51 0.20 -11.85
C LYS A 680 -5.12 -1.27 -11.61
N SER A 681 -3.93 -1.50 -11.07
CA SER A 681 -3.42 -2.84 -10.76
C SER A 681 -4.23 -3.54 -9.67
N THR A 682 -4.61 -2.81 -8.64
CA THR A 682 -5.40 -3.32 -7.51
C THR A 682 -6.83 -3.64 -7.96
N ILE A 683 -7.49 -2.78 -8.74
CA ILE A 683 -8.82 -3.06 -9.28
C ILE A 683 -8.80 -4.27 -10.23
N ARG A 684 -7.77 -4.40 -11.08
CA ARG A 684 -7.57 -5.60 -11.91
C ARG A 684 -7.45 -6.86 -11.06
N ASN A 685 -6.70 -6.78 -9.96
CA ASN A 685 -6.55 -7.89 -9.01
C ASN A 685 -7.88 -8.27 -8.34
N ILE A 686 -8.67 -7.29 -7.90
CA ILE A 686 -10.00 -7.52 -7.33
C ILE A 686 -10.90 -8.25 -8.33
N LYS A 687 -10.95 -7.80 -9.59
CA LYS A 687 -11.74 -8.47 -10.64
C LYS A 687 -11.31 -9.93 -10.85
N GLN A 688 -10.00 -10.19 -10.83
CA GLN A 688 -9.46 -11.57 -10.89
C GLN A 688 -9.83 -12.39 -9.65
N ASN A 689 -9.80 -11.79 -8.46
CA ASN A 689 -10.16 -12.48 -7.22
C ASN A 689 -11.65 -12.83 -7.21
N LEU A 690 -12.52 -11.93 -7.68
CA LEU A 690 -13.95 -12.22 -7.85
C LEU A 690 -14.15 -13.37 -8.84
N PHE A 691 -13.40 -13.40 -9.95
CA PHE A 691 -13.41 -14.54 -10.87
C PHE A 691 -13.03 -15.85 -10.17
N TRP A 692 -11.90 -15.89 -9.45
CA TRP A 692 -11.46 -17.09 -8.72
C TRP A 692 -12.40 -17.50 -7.58
N ALA A 693 -13.08 -16.54 -6.96
CA ALA A 693 -14.07 -16.82 -5.93
C ALA A 693 -15.25 -17.62 -6.51
N PHE A 694 -15.71 -17.32 -7.72
CA PHE A 694 -16.86 -18.00 -8.35
C PHE A 694 -16.48 -19.14 -9.30
N PHE A 695 -15.23 -19.22 -9.77
CA PHE A 695 -14.80 -20.21 -10.75
C PHE A 695 -15.11 -21.65 -10.30
N TYR A 696 -14.75 -21.98 -9.05
CA TYR A 696 -14.97 -23.30 -8.47
C TYR A 696 -16.45 -23.60 -8.26
N ASN A 697 -17.24 -22.62 -7.79
CA ASN A 697 -18.68 -22.82 -7.56
C ASN A 697 -19.41 -23.00 -8.90
N THR A 698 -19.09 -22.19 -9.92
CA THR A 698 -19.77 -22.21 -11.22
C THR A 698 -19.56 -23.53 -11.95
N LEU A 699 -18.35 -24.09 -11.91
CA LEU A 699 -18.07 -25.41 -12.48
C LEU A 699 -18.60 -26.55 -11.60
N GLY A 700 -18.57 -26.37 -10.29
CA GLY A 700 -18.93 -27.39 -9.33
C GLY A 700 -20.44 -27.61 -9.18
N ILE A 701 -21.28 -26.58 -9.33
CA ILE A 701 -22.74 -26.69 -9.18
C ILE A 701 -23.37 -27.66 -10.19
N PRO A 702 -23.09 -27.59 -11.51
CA PRO A 702 -23.62 -28.56 -12.46
C PRO A 702 -23.16 -29.99 -12.19
N LEU A 703 -21.91 -30.17 -11.75
CA LEU A 703 -21.35 -31.46 -11.36
C LEU A 703 -22.04 -32.01 -10.09
N ALA A 704 -22.30 -31.14 -9.11
CA ALA A 704 -23.00 -31.47 -7.88
C ALA A 704 -24.50 -31.74 -8.09
N ALA A 705 -25.13 -31.08 -9.07
CA ALA A 705 -26.51 -31.32 -9.43
C ALA A 705 -26.71 -32.65 -10.19
N GLY A 706 -25.63 -33.36 -10.51
CA GLY A 706 -25.69 -34.64 -11.22
C GLY A 706 -25.88 -34.50 -12.73
N VAL A 707 -25.70 -33.32 -13.32
CA VAL A 707 -25.84 -33.12 -14.78
C VAL A 707 -24.91 -34.03 -15.55
N PHE A 708 -23.65 -34.18 -15.10
CA PHE A 708 -22.69 -35.08 -15.72
C PHE A 708 -23.05 -36.56 -15.51
N TYR A 709 -23.71 -36.89 -14.39
CA TYR A 709 -24.13 -38.26 -14.11
C TYR A 709 -25.19 -38.75 -15.11
N ILE A 710 -26.07 -37.86 -15.59
CA ILE A 710 -27.03 -38.16 -16.67
C ILE A 710 -26.31 -38.65 -17.94
N PHE A 711 -25.11 -38.13 -18.23
CA PHE A 711 -24.30 -38.52 -19.40
C PHE A 711 -23.28 -39.63 -19.08
N GLY A 712 -23.43 -40.36 -17.97
CA GLY A 712 -22.52 -41.43 -17.55
C GLY A 712 -21.22 -40.95 -16.89
N GLY A 713 -21.14 -39.67 -16.53
CA GLY A 713 -20.00 -39.06 -15.84
C GLY A 713 -20.02 -39.23 -14.31
N PRO A 714 -18.97 -38.72 -13.62
CA PRO A 714 -18.82 -38.88 -12.18
C PRO A 714 -19.78 -37.98 -11.37
N LYS A 715 -20.07 -38.41 -10.15
CA LYS A 715 -20.84 -37.66 -9.13
C LYS A 715 -19.90 -36.79 -8.31
N LEU A 716 -20.31 -35.58 -7.92
CA LEU A 716 -19.53 -34.79 -6.95
C LEU A 716 -19.77 -35.31 -5.54
N ASN A 717 -18.73 -35.87 -4.92
CA ASN A 717 -18.76 -36.16 -3.49
C ASN A 717 -18.65 -34.83 -2.70
N PRO A 718 -19.49 -34.60 -1.66
CA PRO A 718 -19.40 -33.43 -0.79
C PRO A 718 -17.99 -33.14 -0.23
N MET A 719 -17.17 -34.19 -0.08
CA MET A 719 -15.79 -34.09 0.35
C MET A 719 -14.90 -33.32 -0.65
N PHE A 720 -15.02 -33.64 -1.95
CA PHE A 720 -14.32 -32.90 -3.01
C PHE A 720 -14.85 -31.48 -3.14
N ALA A 721 -16.14 -31.27 -2.86
CA ALA A 721 -16.72 -29.93 -2.81
C ALA A 721 -16.09 -29.08 -1.69
N ALA A 722 -15.96 -29.65 -0.48
CA ALA A 722 -15.29 -28.99 0.64
C ALA A 722 -13.81 -28.68 0.32
N ALA A 723 -13.10 -29.60 -0.34
CA ALA A 723 -11.72 -29.37 -0.77
C ALA A 723 -11.61 -28.22 -1.79
N ALA A 724 -12.45 -28.23 -2.83
CA ALA A 724 -12.46 -27.20 -3.87
C ALA A 724 -12.72 -25.79 -3.29
N MET A 725 -13.61 -25.68 -2.32
CA MET A 725 -13.86 -24.41 -1.62
C MET A 725 -12.63 -23.90 -0.85
N SER A 726 -11.92 -24.79 -0.15
CA SER A 726 -10.69 -24.41 0.54
C SER A 726 -9.60 -23.90 -0.41
N PHE A 727 -9.50 -24.47 -1.62
CA PHE A 727 -8.57 -24.01 -2.66
C PHE A 727 -8.98 -22.69 -3.33
N SER A 728 -10.27 -22.36 -3.38
CA SER A 728 -10.75 -21.06 -3.87
C SER A 728 -10.15 -19.91 -3.06
N SER A 729 -10.17 -20.00 -1.72
CA SER A 729 -9.57 -19.00 -0.84
C SER A 729 -8.07 -18.86 -1.05
N VAL A 730 -7.35 -19.98 -1.26
CA VAL A 730 -5.92 -19.97 -1.56
C VAL A 730 -5.65 -19.26 -2.89
N SER A 731 -6.45 -19.52 -3.93
CA SER A 731 -6.31 -18.91 -5.25
C SER A 731 -6.46 -17.39 -5.19
N VAL A 732 -7.49 -16.90 -4.49
CA VAL A 732 -7.75 -15.48 -4.27
C VAL A 732 -6.59 -14.81 -3.55
N VAL A 733 -6.09 -15.41 -2.48
CA VAL A 733 -5.01 -14.83 -1.66
C VAL A 733 -3.70 -14.80 -2.43
N LEU A 734 -3.31 -15.90 -3.08
CA LEU A 734 -2.08 -15.95 -3.88
C LEU A 734 -2.13 -14.91 -5.00
N ASN A 735 -3.29 -14.74 -5.63
CA ASN A 735 -3.47 -13.70 -6.63
C ASN A 735 -3.33 -12.30 -6.03
N ALA A 736 -3.93 -12.02 -4.87
CA ALA A 736 -3.78 -10.74 -4.16
C ALA A 736 -2.32 -10.45 -3.77
N LEU A 737 -1.57 -11.46 -3.31
CA LEU A 737 -0.16 -11.32 -2.94
C LEU A 737 0.75 -10.96 -4.12
N ARG A 738 0.33 -11.20 -5.38
CA ARG A 738 1.08 -10.73 -6.57
C ARG A 738 1.23 -9.21 -6.60
N LEU A 739 0.33 -8.46 -5.96
CA LEU A 739 0.45 -7.01 -5.82
C LEU A 739 1.68 -6.59 -4.99
N LYS A 740 2.23 -7.47 -4.12
CA LYS A 740 3.50 -7.19 -3.40
C LYS A 740 4.67 -6.99 -4.38
N GLY A 741 4.60 -7.56 -5.58
CA GLY A 741 5.60 -7.40 -6.63
C GLY A 741 5.43 -6.12 -7.48
N PHE A 742 4.47 -5.26 -7.17
CA PHE A 742 4.29 -3.98 -7.87
C PHE A 742 5.54 -3.10 -7.71
N LYS A 743 6.03 -2.54 -8.81
CA LYS A 743 7.15 -1.59 -8.85
C LYS A 743 6.71 -0.32 -9.60
N PRO A 744 6.99 0.89 -9.07
CA PRO A 744 6.80 2.14 -9.79
C PRO A 744 7.75 2.24 -10.98
N ASP A 745 7.36 2.99 -12.00
CA ASP A 745 8.18 3.17 -13.20
C ASP A 745 9.49 3.93 -12.96
N TYR A 746 9.66 4.64 -11.83
CA TYR A 746 10.88 5.40 -11.54
C TYR A 746 12.13 4.54 -11.33
N ASN A 747 11.95 3.27 -10.99
CA ASN A 747 13.08 2.36 -10.83
C ASN A 747 13.68 1.89 -12.16
N ILE A 748 12.92 1.94 -13.26
CA ILE A 748 13.41 1.53 -14.57
C ILE A 748 14.31 2.63 -15.15
N ASP A 749 13.88 3.89 -14.99
CA ASP A 749 14.66 5.05 -15.44
C ASP A 749 15.88 5.32 -14.53
N LYS A 750 15.80 5.10 -13.19
CA LYS A 750 16.95 5.27 -12.30
C LYS A 750 18.03 4.19 -12.47
N GLU A 751 17.72 2.94 -12.76
CA GLU A 751 18.76 1.96 -13.11
C GLU A 751 19.47 2.35 -14.43
N GLU A 752 18.75 2.92 -15.41
CA GLU A 752 19.36 3.46 -16.64
C GLU A 752 20.11 4.79 -16.42
N ILE A 753 19.63 5.67 -15.53
CA ILE A 753 20.27 6.95 -15.20
C ILE A 753 21.48 6.73 -14.29
N ILE A 754 21.43 5.82 -13.32
CA ILE A 754 22.60 5.43 -12.51
C ILE A 754 23.67 4.84 -13.43
N ASN A 755 23.29 4.05 -14.44
CA ASN A 755 24.22 3.53 -15.46
C ASN A 755 24.75 4.59 -16.45
N LYS A 756 24.12 5.78 -16.53
CA LYS A 756 24.54 6.91 -17.37
C LYS A 756 25.29 8.00 -16.61
N GLU A 757 24.97 8.26 -15.35
CA GLU A 757 25.64 9.26 -14.50
C GLU A 757 26.92 8.70 -13.86
N THR A 758 27.04 7.39 -13.66
CA THR A 758 28.32 6.73 -13.32
C THR A 758 29.37 6.79 -14.44
N LYS A 759 29.03 7.30 -15.63
CA LYS A 759 29.98 7.54 -16.73
C LYS A 759 30.61 8.94 -16.74
N LYS A 760 30.41 9.78 -15.71
CA LYS A 760 30.96 11.15 -15.71
C LYS A 760 31.71 11.61 -14.45
N GLU A 761 32.16 10.69 -13.59
CA GLU A 761 33.12 11.03 -12.52
C GLU A 761 34.31 10.07 -12.52
N GLY A 762 35.42 10.50 -13.11
CA GLY A 762 36.76 9.91 -13.02
C GLY A 762 36.93 8.55 -13.69
N ASP A 763 37.84 8.45 -14.67
CA ASP A 763 38.21 7.20 -15.36
C ASP A 763 38.69 6.12 -14.36
N ILE A 764 37.77 5.33 -13.81
CA ILE A 764 38.06 4.07 -13.14
C ILE A 764 37.60 2.98 -14.10
N MET A 765 38.55 2.28 -14.71
CA MET A 765 38.25 1.17 -15.60
C MET A 765 37.95 -0.08 -14.78
N ARG A 766 36.78 -0.69 -15.00
CA ARG A 766 36.34 -1.89 -14.30
C ARG A 766 36.43 -3.11 -15.22
N LYS A 767 37.07 -4.18 -14.74
CA LYS A 767 37.07 -5.50 -15.40
C LYS A 767 36.42 -6.55 -14.51
N LYS A 768 35.65 -7.44 -15.14
CA LYS A 768 34.98 -8.58 -14.53
C LYS A 768 35.63 -9.87 -15.00
N LEU A 769 36.23 -10.60 -14.07
CA LEU A 769 36.93 -11.86 -14.30
C LEU A 769 36.06 -13.03 -13.85
N TYR A 770 35.74 -13.97 -14.71
CA TYR A 770 34.94 -15.15 -14.37
C TYR A 770 35.85 -16.30 -13.95
N ILE A 771 35.71 -16.76 -12.71
CA ILE A 771 36.70 -17.63 -12.05
C ILE A 771 36.00 -18.90 -11.55
N GLU A 772 36.44 -20.06 -12.02
CA GLU A 772 35.98 -21.37 -11.55
C GLU A 772 36.96 -22.03 -10.58
N GLY A 773 36.41 -22.90 -9.73
CA GLY A 773 37.15 -23.62 -8.68
C GLY A 773 37.05 -23.01 -7.28
N MET A 774 36.45 -21.82 -7.12
CA MET A 774 36.17 -21.24 -5.81
C MET A 774 34.97 -21.93 -5.14
N SER A 775 35.15 -22.42 -3.91
CA SER A 775 34.10 -23.16 -3.17
C SER A 775 33.86 -22.68 -1.74
N CYS A 776 34.67 -21.74 -1.24
CA CYS A 776 34.52 -21.20 0.12
C CYS A 776 35.08 -19.78 0.25
N ASN A 777 34.80 -19.11 1.37
CA ASN A 777 35.29 -17.76 1.66
C ASN A 777 36.84 -17.67 1.76
N HIS A 778 37.53 -18.78 2.00
CA HIS A 778 39.00 -18.80 1.94
C HIS A 778 39.50 -18.66 0.49
N CYS A 779 38.79 -19.23 -0.49
CA CYS A 779 39.09 -19.05 -1.92
C CYS A 779 38.91 -17.60 -2.34
N VAL A 780 37.81 -16.97 -1.90
CA VAL A 780 37.49 -15.56 -2.13
C VAL A 780 38.62 -14.65 -1.66
N ASN A 781 39.09 -14.87 -0.43
CA ASN A 781 40.20 -14.09 0.13
C ASN A 781 41.52 -14.30 -0.61
N HIS A 782 41.78 -15.50 -1.12
CA HIS A 782 42.99 -15.82 -1.87
C HIS A 782 43.03 -15.08 -3.22
N VAL A 783 41.92 -15.14 -3.97
CA VAL A 783 41.75 -14.42 -5.25
C VAL A 783 41.77 -12.91 -5.03
N ASN A 784 41.10 -12.41 -3.99
CA ASN A 784 41.09 -10.98 -3.67
C ASN A 784 42.51 -10.48 -3.36
N LYS A 785 43.29 -11.25 -2.59
CA LYS A 785 44.66 -10.88 -2.24
C LYS A 785 45.60 -10.88 -3.46
N ALA A 786 45.49 -11.86 -4.35
CA ALA A 786 46.29 -11.92 -5.57
C ALA A 786 46.00 -10.73 -6.51
N LEU A 787 44.72 -10.45 -6.75
CA LEU A 787 44.31 -9.35 -7.62
C LEU A 787 44.59 -7.96 -7.02
N SER A 788 44.42 -7.79 -5.70
CA SER A 788 44.74 -6.53 -5.03
C SER A 788 46.24 -6.26 -4.92
N GLY A 789 47.09 -7.27 -5.15
CA GLY A 789 48.55 -7.14 -5.17
C GLY A 789 49.11 -6.52 -6.45
N ILE A 790 48.30 -6.38 -7.50
CA ILE A 790 48.73 -5.80 -8.79
C ILE A 790 48.77 -4.28 -8.68
N ALA A 791 49.90 -3.67 -9.08
CA ALA A 791 50.04 -2.22 -9.15
C ALA A 791 49.04 -1.62 -10.16
N GLY A 792 48.26 -0.62 -9.72
CA GLY A 792 47.19 0.01 -10.51
C GLY A 792 45.78 -0.48 -10.18
N VAL A 793 45.62 -1.51 -9.33
CA VAL A 793 44.32 -1.98 -8.82
C VAL A 793 43.92 -1.21 -7.56
N LYS A 794 42.73 -0.61 -7.57
CA LYS A 794 42.17 0.18 -6.46
C LYS A 794 41.32 -0.65 -5.50
N SER A 795 40.48 -1.53 -6.06
CA SER A 795 39.63 -2.43 -5.28
C SER A 795 39.30 -3.70 -6.04
N VAL A 796 39.19 -4.80 -5.29
CA VAL A 796 38.75 -6.10 -5.79
C VAL A 796 37.59 -6.60 -4.95
N ASN A 797 36.50 -6.97 -5.62
CA ASN A 797 35.34 -7.62 -4.99
C ASN A 797 35.08 -8.97 -5.65
N VAL A 798 35.17 -10.05 -4.87
CA VAL A 798 35.01 -11.42 -5.37
C VAL A 798 33.67 -11.97 -4.90
N ASP A 799 32.81 -12.33 -5.84
CA ASP A 799 31.47 -12.86 -5.62
C ASP A 799 31.49 -14.39 -5.80
N LEU A 800 31.35 -15.11 -4.68
CA LEU A 800 31.41 -16.57 -4.65
C LEU A 800 30.16 -17.20 -5.30
N ASP A 801 28.98 -16.62 -5.10
CA ASP A 801 27.72 -17.18 -5.59
C ASP A 801 27.63 -17.09 -7.11
N ASN A 802 28.18 -15.99 -7.67
CA ASN A 802 28.16 -15.73 -9.10
C ASN A 802 29.48 -16.07 -9.82
N LYS A 803 30.49 -16.58 -9.11
CA LYS A 803 31.78 -17.05 -9.64
C LYS A 803 32.55 -16.00 -10.47
N TYR A 804 32.63 -14.75 -9.98
CA TYR A 804 33.44 -13.72 -10.64
C TYR A 804 34.14 -12.78 -9.64
N ALA A 805 35.16 -12.08 -10.13
CA ALA A 805 35.81 -10.97 -9.43
C ALA A 805 35.65 -9.68 -10.24
N LEU A 806 35.26 -8.59 -9.57
CA LEU A 806 35.27 -7.23 -10.10
C LEU A 806 36.55 -6.53 -9.65
N VAL A 807 37.29 -5.98 -10.60
CA VAL A 807 38.56 -5.30 -10.38
C VAL A 807 38.43 -3.87 -10.91
N ASP A 808 38.55 -2.91 -10.00
CA ASP A 808 38.57 -1.48 -10.29
C ASP A 808 40.03 -1.03 -10.42
N MET A 809 40.37 -0.38 -11.54
CA MET A 809 41.73 -0.02 -11.88
C MET A 809 41.84 1.48 -12.20
N GLU A 810 42.93 2.11 -11.78
CA GLU A 810 43.23 3.52 -12.08
C GLU A 810 43.93 3.67 -13.44
N ASP A 811 44.63 2.62 -13.92
CA ASP A 811 45.31 2.56 -15.21
C ASP A 811 44.89 1.30 -16.03
N GLU A 812 45.18 1.26 -17.33
CA GLU A 812 44.88 0.09 -18.18
C GLU A 812 45.82 -1.09 -17.85
N ILE A 813 45.33 -2.05 -17.07
CA ILE A 813 46.07 -3.29 -16.76
C ILE A 813 45.80 -4.33 -17.84
N SER A 814 46.86 -5.00 -18.31
CA SER A 814 46.74 -6.06 -19.32
C SER A 814 45.97 -7.26 -18.79
N ASP A 815 45.16 -7.87 -19.66
CA ASP A 815 44.39 -9.08 -19.34
C ASP A 815 45.31 -10.26 -18.95
N GLU A 816 46.54 -10.25 -19.43
CA GLU A 816 47.55 -11.27 -19.14
C GLU A 816 48.04 -11.19 -17.69
N LEU A 817 48.23 -9.98 -17.14
CA LEU A 817 48.59 -9.80 -15.72
C LEU A 817 47.47 -10.25 -14.78
N LEU A 818 46.24 -9.89 -15.11
CA LEU A 818 45.05 -10.30 -14.37
C LEU A 818 44.85 -11.81 -14.41
N LYS A 819 45.12 -12.43 -15.57
CA LYS A 819 45.09 -13.88 -15.73
C LYS A 819 46.15 -14.57 -14.89
N ASN A 820 47.40 -14.09 -14.89
CA ASN A 820 48.48 -14.70 -14.12
C ASN A 820 48.20 -14.63 -12.61
N ALA A 821 47.63 -13.53 -12.11
CA ALA A 821 47.24 -13.44 -10.70
C ALA A 821 46.14 -14.45 -10.31
N VAL A 822 45.17 -14.72 -11.19
CA VAL A 822 44.11 -15.71 -10.92
C VAL A 822 44.61 -17.15 -11.07
N VAL A 823 45.37 -17.42 -12.13
CA VAL A 823 45.76 -18.78 -12.50
C VAL A 823 47.03 -19.23 -11.76
N ASP A 824 48.10 -18.42 -11.82
CA ASP A 824 49.42 -18.82 -11.34
C ASP A 824 49.61 -18.50 -9.85
N GLU A 825 49.09 -17.35 -9.36
CA GLU A 825 49.21 -16.98 -7.95
C GLU A 825 48.06 -17.52 -7.09
N ALA A 826 46.81 -17.35 -7.54
CA ALA A 826 45.66 -17.78 -6.77
C ALA A 826 45.29 -19.27 -6.98
N GLY A 827 45.71 -19.87 -8.10
CA GLY A 827 45.51 -21.29 -8.40
C GLY A 827 44.12 -21.66 -8.93
N TYR A 828 43.40 -20.74 -9.56
CA TYR A 828 42.02 -20.94 -10.06
C TYR A 828 41.91 -20.80 -11.58
N GLU A 829 40.86 -21.38 -12.15
CA GLU A 829 40.64 -21.33 -13.60
C GLU A 829 39.92 -20.03 -14.00
N LEU A 830 40.52 -19.24 -14.89
CA LEU A 830 39.91 -18.04 -15.44
C LEU A 830 39.23 -18.35 -16.79
N ILE A 831 37.91 -18.18 -16.85
CA ILE A 831 37.10 -18.48 -18.04
C ILE A 831 37.10 -17.31 -19.04
N LYS A 832 36.83 -16.09 -18.56
CA LYS A 832 36.73 -14.89 -19.41
C LYS A 832 36.95 -13.61 -18.61
N ILE A 833 37.36 -12.56 -19.30
CA ILE A 833 37.47 -11.18 -18.78
C ILE A 833 36.54 -10.29 -19.62
N GLU A 834 35.70 -9.48 -18.95
CA GLU A 834 34.80 -8.52 -19.58
C GLU A 834 35.08 -7.11 -19.01
N ILE A 835 35.11 -6.09 -19.86
CA ILE A 835 35.15 -4.68 -19.42
C ILE A 835 33.72 -4.26 -19.07
N VAL A 836 33.55 -3.60 -17.92
CA VAL A 836 32.23 -3.21 -17.35
C VAL A 836 32.02 -1.72 -17.43
#